data_AF-A0A9P6B2D0-F1
#
_entry.id   AF-A0A9P6B2D0-F1
#
_cell.length_a   1.000
_cell.length_b   1.000
_cell.length_c   1.000
_cell.angle_alpha   90.00
_cell.angle_beta   90.00
_cell.angle_gamma   90.00
#
_symmetry.space_group_name_H-M   'P 1'
#
loop_
_entity.id
_entity.type
_entity.pdbx_description
1 polymer ?
#
loop_
_entity_poly.entity_id
_entity_poly.type
_entity_poly.pdbx_seq_one_letter_code
_entity_poly.pdbx_strand_id
1 'polypeptide(L)'
;MASSSALLQSASSIVFRALAFIYLRISPIRPGYVVVPSVFVVYVVFLSIDVFSSQYPPQPLVVQSQQDKKINGASAVKDERDPSPDVKEATITLVKTPPHVRPTLNTIVFTLPTTSRIARLAGLFINLALVAMIVDFVGRPLLEKEEDLVFTRVGAVYSDAAKIVVRYPSVDGGVRIVWKQTQAPGSLWNLDKSAGWMNGPLLELTPEHDWVGVGKLDSLWASTGYQCALPDRLASANGTLLPYPATPISFRTFPDSRIPGTRFKFLASSCILPNFPYMPFTPSTRLKGFQLLHRQLFSGPNQPALTSNVSTVDPASTAPAPASVTNDVPTTDPVSLATVDKSVPEATPTPPLGDETDEDVIAPLSKPLSLSSSESSDPFEPASQPEFMLFLGDFIYSDIPFSVGDYKEEYRRLYRRIYASEDFRKVYERLPIFNIYDDHDIVNNYNGYSNDSTPLFRNASDAYSIFHGQANYDSNLLDVNGQRANYFEFQYGDVAFFVLDTRRYRSIVGIAEDQVPTMLGEKQFADFHRWIAKVNSTATFKFIVSSVPLSAMWAGPDGQVDTWAGADAERRAFLDLLEYIPNVIVVSGDRHEFAAIEYITGTHEFSIGPMSQFYIPFVRTFYQKNGRYREVKTTVNITAEDGSVNATEIVERVPEENIIKYLPHGNYKWATFEVDTRDAQKPTVKIELSIKGSKAWEYTITGKPVHYRGGTALGSQIADTLSGSLKGVLESFSKLGRWFG
;
A
#
# COMPACT_ATOMS: atom_id res chain seq x y z
N MET A 1 -14.18 -48.52 -7.25
CA MET A 1 -13.10 -47.87 -6.49
C MET A 1 -12.19 -47.05 -7.40
N ALA A 2 -11.32 -47.64 -8.23
CA ALA A 2 -10.30 -46.91 -9.02
C ALA A 2 -10.82 -45.67 -9.81
N SER A 3 -11.96 -45.78 -10.52
CA SER A 3 -12.57 -44.64 -11.22
C SER A 3 -12.94 -43.50 -10.26
N SER A 4 -13.47 -43.83 -9.07
CA SER A 4 -13.84 -42.87 -8.02
C SER A 4 -12.61 -42.17 -7.42
N SER A 5 -11.51 -42.90 -7.17
CA SER A 5 -10.27 -42.31 -6.64
C SER A 5 -9.60 -41.37 -7.66
N ALA A 6 -9.60 -41.72 -8.96
CA ALA A 6 -9.07 -40.85 -10.00
C ALA A 6 -9.90 -39.55 -10.18
N LEU A 7 -11.22 -39.62 -10.04
CA LEU A 7 -12.09 -38.43 -10.00
C LEU A 7 -11.82 -37.56 -8.76
N LEU A 8 -11.66 -38.17 -7.57
CA LEU A 8 -11.34 -37.44 -6.34
C LEU A 8 -9.94 -36.81 -6.37
N GLN A 9 -8.96 -37.48 -6.99
CA GLN A 9 -7.64 -36.92 -7.28
C GLN A 9 -7.75 -35.70 -8.22
N SER A 10 -8.54 -35.80 -9.28
CA SER A 10 -8.77 -34.70 -10.23
C SER A 10 -9.39 -33.49 -9.52
N ALA A 11 -10.46 -33.72 -8.75
CA ALA A 11 -11.18 -32.69 -8.00
C ALA A 11 -10.28 -32.02 -6.95
N SER A 12 -9.59 -32.79 -6.11
CA SER A 12 -8.68 -32.24 -5.09
C SER A 12 -7.52 -31.45 -5.72
N SER A 13 -6.98 -31.89 -6.87
CA SER A 13 -5.99 -31.12 -7.63
C SER A 13 -6.53 -29.77 -8.14
N ILE A 14 -7.73 -29.76 -8.71
CA ILE A 14 -8.39 -28.52 -9.19
C ILE A 14 -8.65 -27.56 -8.02
N VAL A 15 -9.21 -28.05 -6.91
CA VAL A 15 -9.48 -27.23 -5.71
C VAL A 15 -8.19 -26.71 -5.10
N PHE A 16 -7.15 -27.53 -4.97
CA PHE A 16 -5.82 -27.08 -4.52
C PHE A 16 -5.27 -25.96 -5.41
N ARG A 17 -5.29 -26.12 -6.73
CA ARG A 17 -4.81 -25.10 -7.69
C ARG A 17 -5.59 -23.80 -7.59
N ALA A 18 -6.91 -23.87 -7.49
CA ALA A 18 -7.77 -22.70 -7.33
C ALA A 18 -7.47 -21.96 -6.01
N LEU A 19 -7.39 -22.68 -4.89
CA LEU A 19 -7.10 -22.09 -3.59
C LEU A 19 -5.67 -21.55 -3.49
N ALA A 20 -4.68 -22.24 -4.06
CA ALA A 20 -3.30 -21.76 -4.15
C ALA A 20 -3.20 -20.47 -4.99
N PHE A 21 -3.92 -20.38 -6.10
CA PHE A 21 -4.01 -19.14 -6.89
C PHE A 21 -4.68 -18.01 -6.11
N ILE A 22 -5.80 -18.28 -5.43
CA ILE A 22 -6.48 -17.29 -4.58
C ILE A 22 -5.53 -16.78 -3.49
N TYR A 23 -4.86 -17.68 -2.77
CA TYR A 23 -3.96 -17.35 -1.66
C TYR A 23 -2.73 -16.53 -2.12
N LEU A 24 -2.08 -16.93 -3.21
CA LEU A 24 -0.87 -16.27 -3.72
C LEU A 24 -1.17 -14.97 -4.50
N ARG A 25 -2.37 -14.83 -5.09
CA ARG A 25 -2.66 -13.77 -6.09
C ARG A 25 -3.88 -12.91 -5.82
N ILE A 26 -4.83 -13.33 -4.98
CA ILE A 26 -6.08 -12.62 -4.72
C ILE A 26 -6.17 -12.13 -3.28
N SER A 27 -6.05 -12.99 -2.27
CA SER A 27 -6.02 -12.58 -0.87
C SER A 27 -5.41 -13.68 0.02
N PRO A 28 -4.36 -13.38 0.81
CA PRO A 28 -3.64 -14.37 1.62
C PRO A 28 -4.27 -14.52 3.02
N ILE A 29 -5.60 -14.72 3.08
CA ILE A 29 -6.35 -14.77 4.34
C ILE A 29 -5.82 -15.84 5.30
N ARG A 30 -5.88 -15.56 6.60
CA ARG A 30 -5.32 -16.39 7.69
C ARG A 30 -5.77 -17.87 7.67
N PRO A 31 -7.01 -18.27 7.31
CA PRO A 31 -7.35 -19.69 7.15
C PRO A 31 -6.57 -20.42 6.03
N GLY A 32 -6.04 -19.68 5.06
CA GLY A 32 -5.37 -20.23 3.88
C GLY A 32 -4.10 -21.03 4.18
N TYR A 33 -3.31 -20.63 5.19
CA TYR A 33 -2.08 -21.38 5.53
C TYR A 33 -2.36 -22.79 6.07
N VAL A 34 -3.57 -23.06 6.58
CA VAL A 34 -4.02 -24.40 7.00
C VAL A 34 -4.76 -25.11 5.87
N VAL A 35 -5.72 -24.43 5.22
CA VAL A 35 -6.62 -25.06 4.24
C VAL A 35 -5.88 -25.46 2.97
N VAL A 36 -4.98 -24.61 2.44
CA VAL A 36 -4.32 -24.89 1.16
C VAL A 36 -3.39 -26.11 1.23
N PRO A 37 -2.51 -26.27 2.25
CA PRO A 37 -1.74 -27.50 2.44
C PRO A 37 -2.62 -28.73 2.73
N SER A 38 -3.73 -28.57 3.46
CA SER A 38 -4.65 -29.69 3.76
C SER A 38 -5.25 -30.30 2.49
N VAL A 39 -5.68 -29.47 1.52
CA VAL A 39 -6.19 -29.97 0.23
C VAL A 39 -5.07 -30.62 -0.60
N PHE A 40 -3.82 -30.14 -0.52
CA PHE A 40 -2.68 -30.82 -1.15
C PHE A 40 -2.43 -32.21 -0.56
N VAL A 41 -2.50 -32.39 0.76
CA VAL A 41 -2.37 -33.71 1.40
C VAL A 41 -3.46 -34.66 0.91
N VAL A 42 -4.72 -34.20 0.79
CA VAL A 42 -5.82 -34.99 0.22
C VAL A 42 -5.54 -35.40 -1.24
N TYR A 43 -4.99 -34.50 -2.06
CA TYR A 43 -4.54 -34.83 -3.42
C TYR A 43 -3.45 -35.91 -3.44
N VAL A 44 -2.44 -35.81 -2.55
CA VAL A 44 -1.35 -36.80 -2.45
C VAL A 44 -1.89 -38.17 -2.05
N VAL A 45 -2.83 -38.24 -1.09
CA VAL A 45 -3.48 -39.50 -0.68
C VAL A 45 -4.20 -40.16 -1.86
N PHE A 46 -5.02 -39.42 -2.62
CA PHE A 46 -5.73 -40.00 -3.77
C PHE A 46 -4.79 -40.35 -4.94
N LEU A 47 -3.73 -39.57 -5.18
CA LEU A 47 -2.66 -39.92 -6.12
C LEU A 47 -1.97 -41.24 -5.73
N SER A 48 -1.64 -41.42 -4.45
CA SER A 48 -1.04 -42.68 -3.97
C SER A 48 -2.00 -43.85 -4.14
N ILE A 49 -3.30 -43.68 -3.84
CA ILE A 49 -4.31 -44.72 -4.04
C ILE A 49 -4.46 -45.09 -5.53
N ASP A 50 -4.44 -44.13 -6.47
CA ASP A 50 -4.44 -44.41 -7.91
C ASP A 50 -3.19 -45.18 -8.35
N VAL A 51 -2.00 -44.75 -7.89
CA VAL A 51 -0.73 -45.42 -8.21
C VAL A 51 -0.73 -46.87 -7.72
N PHE A 52 -1.06 -47.13 -6.45
CA PHE A 52 -1.16 -48.50 -5.92
C PHE A 52 -2.26 -49.32 -6.62
N SER A 53 -3.44 -48.73 -6.86
CA SER A 53 -4.53 -49.42 -7.59
C SER A 53 -4.10 -49.83 -9.00
N SER A 54 -3.26 -49.01 -9.67
CA SER A 54 -2.75 -49.29 -11.01
C SER A 54 -1.64 -50.34 -11.09
N GLN A 55 -1.17 -50.88 -9.95
CA GLN A 55 -0.21 -51.99 -9.90
C GLN A 55 -0.87 -53.37 -9.90
N TYR A 56 -2.17 -53.45 -9.57
CA TYR A 56 -2.92 -54.70 -9.67
C TYR A 56 -3.39 -54.92 -11.13
N PRO A 57 -3.15 -56.10 -11.73
CA PRO A 57 -3.68 -56.40 -13.06
C PRO A 57 -5.22 -56.45 -13.01
N PRO A 58 -5.91 -56.09 -14.11
CA PRO A 58 -7.35 -56.28 -14.18
C PRO A 58 -7.67 -57.78 -14.02
N GLN A 59 -8.63 -58.09 -13.15
CA GLN A 59 -9.20 -59.44 -13.08
C GLN A 59 -9.67 -59.85 -14.49
N PRO A 60 -9.32 -61.05 -14.98
CA PRO A 60 -9.73 -61.47 -16.31
C PRO A 60 -11.26 -61.49 -16.39
N LEU A 61 -11.80 -60.93 -17.47
CA LEU A 61 -13.23 -60.96 -17.76
C LEU A 61 -13.68 -62.43 -17.87
N VAL A 62 -14.38 -62.91 -16.85
CA VAL A 62 -15.11 -64.18 -16.91
C VAL A 62 -16.20 -64.01 -17.96
N VAL A 63 -15.96 -64.58 -19.14
CA VAL A 63 -16.95 -64.67 -20.21
C VAL A 63 -18.08 -65.58 -19.72
N GLN A 64 -19.14 -64.98 -19.18
CA GLN A 64 -20.39 -65.70 -18.96
C GLN A 64 -20.96 -66.06 -20.33
N SER A 65 -20.78 -67.31 -20.72
CA SER A 65 -21.48 -67.89 -21.87
C SER A 65 -22.98 -67.77 -21.63
N GLN A 66 -23.68 -66.99 -22.45
CA GLN A 66 -25.14 -66.99 -22.41
C GLN A 66 -25.64 -68.39 -22.77
N GLN A 67 -26.34 -69.03 -21.83
CA GLN A 67 -26.88 -70.36 -22.01
C GLN A 67 -28.22 -70.24 -22.75
N ASP A 68 -28.17 -70.35 -24.09
CA ASP A 68 -29.31 -70.06 -24.95
C ASP A 68 -30.54 -70.91 -24.62
N LYS A 69 -31.66 -70.22 -24.42
CA LYS A 69 -32.89 -70.78 -23.87
C LYS A 69 -33.71 -71.43 -24.99
N LYS A 70 -33.42 -72.70 -25.32
CA LYS A 70 -34.22 -73.46 -26.29
C LYS A 70 -35.69 -73.52 -25.87
N ILE A 71 -36.56 -73.03 -26.76
CA ILE A 71 -38.01 -73.26 -26.72
C ILE A 71 -38.29 -74.47 -27.61
N ASN A 72 -39.19 -75.37 -27.16
CA ASN A 72 -39.53 -76.58 -27.91
C ASN A 72 -40.45 -76.28 -29.10
N GLY A 73 -40.17 -76.87 -30.27
CA GLY A 73 -40.93 -76.64 -31.50
C GLY A 73 -40.76 -77.75 -32.54
N ALA A 74 -41.48 -78.86 -32.35
CA ALA A 74 -41.91 -79.85 -33.34
C ALA A 74 -40.98 -80.30 -34.51
N SER A 75 -40.63 -81.60 -34.45
CA SER A 75 -40.78 -82.58 -35.56
C SER A 75 -39.77 -82.69 -36.73
N ALA A 76 -39.21 -83.91 -36.79
CA ALA A 76 -39.09 -84.79 -37.95
C ALA A 76 -37.81 -84.80 -38.84
N VAL A 77 -37.10 -85.94 -38.76
CA VAL A 77 -36.63 -86.80 -39.89
C VAL A 77 -35.80 -86.11 -40.98
N LYS A 78 -34.51 -86.46 -41.19
CA LYS A 78 -34.00 -87.79 -41.56
C LYS A 78 -32.47 -87.93 -41.38
N ASP A 79 -31.95 -89.13 -41.61
CA ASP A 79 -30.53 -89.49 -41.84
C ASP A 79 -29.92 -88.68 -43.02
N GLU A 80 -28.61 -88.59 -43.26
CA GLU A 80 -27.58 -89.64 -43.21
C GLU A 80 -26.14 -89.07 -43.42
N ARG A 81 -25.11 -89.88 -43.12
CA ARG A 81 -23.68 -89.79 -43.56
C ARG A 81 -22.72 -88.74 -42.93
N ASP A 82 -21.48 -89.22 -42.81
CA ASP A 82 -20.22 -88.71 -42.23
C ASP A 82 -19.11 -88.91 -43.31
N PRO A 83 -17.83 -88.45 -43.23
CA PRO A 83 -17.17 -87.44 -42.38
C PRO A 83 -16.42 -86.31 -43.15
N SER A 84 -16.05 -85.22 -42.45
CA SER A 84 -14.74 -84.55 -42.63
C SER A 84 -14.38 -83.57 -41.50
N PRO A 85 -13.10 -83.43 -41.12
CA PRO A 85 -12.67 -82.56 -40.03
C PRO A 85 -12.39 -81.12 -40.50
N ASP A 86 -13.40 -80.25 -40.41
CA ASP A 86 -13.21 -78.81 -40.66
C ASP A 86 -12.37 -78.18 -39.55
N VAL A 87 -11.11 -77.84 -39.87
CA VAL A 87 -10.21 -77.09 -38.99
C VAL A 87 -10.70 -75.65 -38.93
N LYS A 88 -11.56 -75.35 -37.94
CA LYS A 88 -11.95 -73.97 -37.65
C LYS A 88 -10.73 -73.21 -37.16
N GLU A 89 -10.20 -72.35 -38.02
CA GLU A 89 -9.17 -71.38 -37.62
C GLU A 89 -9.67 -70.58 -36.42
N ALA A 90 -8.96 -70.68 -35.30
CA ALA A 90 -9.19 -69.81 -34.17
C ALA A 90 -8.67 -68.41 -34.55
N THR A 91 -9.55 -67.56 -35.11
CA THR A 91 -9.21 -66.18 -35.46
C THR A 91 -8.79 -65.41 -34.21
N ILE A 92 -7.47 -65.39 -33.94
CA ILE A 92 -6.89 -64.61 -32.84
C ILE A 92 -7.14 -63.14 -33.18
N THR A 93 -8.21 -62.59 -32.63
CA THR A 93 -8.53 -61.17 -32.73
C THR A 93 -7.50 -60.43 -31.89
N LEU A 94 -6.38 -60.06 -32.52
CA LEU A 94 -5.34 -59.27 -31.88
C LEU A 94 -5.98 -57.98 -31.36
N VAL A 95 -6.19 -57.90 -30.05
CA VAL A 95 -6.81 -56.74 -29.40
C VAL A 95 -5.86 -55.57 -29.60
N LYS A 96 -6.17 -54.77 -30.62
CA LYS A 96 -5.37 -53.62 -31.05
C LYS A 96 -5.21 -52.71 -29.85
N THR A 97 -3.99 -52.60 -29.33
CA THR A 97 -3.68 -51.77 -28.16
C THR A 97 -4.30 -50.38 -28.39
N PRO A 98 -5.07 -49.85 -27.42
CA PRO A 98 -5.75 -48.57 -27.61
C PRO A 98 -4.70 -47.51 -27.97
N PRO A 99 -4.98 -46.66 -28.98
CA PRO A 99 -3.98 -45.75 -29.51
C PRO A 99 -3.42 -44.86 -28.41
N HIS A 100 -2.13 -44.50 -28.52
CA HIS A 100 -1.51 -43.52 -27.62
C HIS A 100 -2.15 -42.13 -27.81
N VAL A 101 -3.30 -41.92 -27.17
CA VAL A 101 -3.96 -40.62 -27.07
C VAL A 101 -2.98 -39.68 -26.37
N ARG A 102 -2.43 -38.73 -27.13
CA ARG A 102 -1.57 -37.68 -26.57
C ARG A 102 -2.39 -36.90 -25.54
N PRO A 103 -1.89 -36.70 -24.31
CA PRO A 103 -2.63 -35.95 -23.30
C PRO A 103 -2.87 -34.53 -23.82
N THR A 104 -4.13 -34.09 -23.76
CA THR A 104 -4.48 -32.72 -24.16
C THR A 104 -4.01 -31.74 -23.09
N LEU A 105 -3.88 -30.45 -23.44
CA LEU A 105 -3.58 -29.41 -22.46
C LEU A 105 -4.59 -29.45 -21.30
N ASN A 106 -5.87 -29.66 -21.62
CA ASN A 106 -6.96 -29.82 -20.66
C ASN A 106 -6.75 -30.99 -19.68
N THR A 107 -6.15 -32.10 -20.14
CA THR A 107 -5.77 -33.22 -19.27
C THR A 107 -4.79 -32.79 -18.18
N ILE A 108 -3.82 -31.93 -18.50
CA ILE A 108 -2.82 -31.43 -17.53
C ILE A 108 -3.41 -30.31 -16.67
N VAL A 109 -4.16 -29.37 -17.26
CA VAL A 109 -4.77 -28.22 -16.56
C VAL A 109 -5.82 -28.66 -15.52
N PHE A 110 -6.73 -29.55 -15.90
CA PHE A 110 -7.78 -30.07 -15.01
C PHE A 110 -7.38 -31.37 -14.30
N THR A 111 -6.14 -31.84 -14.48
CA THR A 111 -5.60 -33.09 -13.87
C THR A 111 -6.48 -34.33 -14.15
N LEU A 112 -7.06 -34.41 -15.34
CA LEU A 112 -8.06 -35.43 -15.69
C LEU A 112 -7.46 -36.85 -15.66
N PRO A 113 -8.25 -37.89 -15.34
CA PRO A 113 -7.76 -39.28 -15.29
C PRO A 113 -7.08 -39.68 -16.60
N THR A 114 -5.84 -40.14 -16.53
CA THR A 114 -5.04 -40.45 -17.71
C THR A 114 -4.01 -41.56 -17.47
N THR A 115 -3.88 -42.45 -18.44
CA THR A 115 -2.85 -43.51 -18.45
C THR A 115 -1.45 -42.94 -18.67
N SER A 116 -1.32 -41.75 -19.27
CA SER A 116 -0.04 -41.11 -19.59
C SER A 116 0.77 -40.79 -18.32
N ARG A 117 1.91 -41.47 -18.17
CA ARG A 117 2.88 -41.21 -17.09
C ARG A 117 3.39 -39.76 -17.13
N ILE A 118 3.65 -39.23 -18.33
CA ILE A 118 4.14 -37.85 -18.52
C ILE A 118 3.12 -36.84 -18.02
N ALA A 119 1.84 -37.01 -18.34
CA ALA A 119 0.79 -36.10 -17.89
C ALA A 119 0.55 -36.16 -16.36
N ARG A 120 0.61 -37.36 -15.77
CA ARG A 120 0.52 -37.51 -14.30
C ARG A 120 1.73 -36.87 -13.59
N LEU A 121 2.94 -37.04 -14.11
CA LEU A 121 4.15 -36.39 -13.58
C LEU A 121 4.11 -34.86 -13.75
N ALA A 122 3.67 -34.34 -14.90
CA ALA A 122 3.49 -32.90 -15.11
C ALA A 122 2.42 -32.32 -14.16
N GLY A 123 1.32 -33.03 -13.93
CA GLY A 123 0.27 -32.63 -12.98
C GLY A 123 0.79 -32.57 -11.54
N LEU A 124 1.59 -33.55 -11.12
CA LEU A 124 2.26 -33.57 -9.81
C LEU A 124 3.29 -32.44 -9.70
N PHE A 125 4.12 -32.21 -10.71
CA PHE A 125 5.13 -31.14 -10.74
C PHE A 125 4.50 -29.76 -10.59
N ILE A 126 3.39 -29.48 -11.29
CA ILE A 126 2.63 -28.23 -11.14
C ILE A 126 2.15 -28.06 -9.68
N ASN A 127 1.65 -29.14 -9.06
CA ASN A 127 1.15 -29.05 -7.68
C ASN A 127 2.29 -28.85 -6.68
N LEU A 128 3.42 -29.54 -6.85
CA LEU A 128 4.63 -29.35 -6.04
C LEU A 128 5.23 -27.94 -6.21
N ALA A 129 5.22 -27.39 -7.42
CA ALA A 129 5.67 -26.02 -7.67
C ALA A 129 4.78 -24.99 -6.94
N LEU A 130 3.46 -25.20 -6.91
CA LEU A 130 2.54 -24.36 -6.14
C LEU A 130 2.77 -24.49 -4.62
N VAL A 131 3.04 -25.70 -4.10
CA VAL A 131 3.45 -25.87 -2.69
C VAL A 131 4.76 -25.12 -2.41
N ALA A 132 5.76 -25.25 -3.27
CA ALA A 132 7.02 -24.53 -3.12
C ALA A 132 6.84 -23.01 -3.15
N MET A 133 5.93 -22.47 -3.97
CA MET A 133 5.59 -21.05 -3.99
C MET A 133 4.87 -20.58 -2.71
N ILE A 134 4.04 -21.42 -2.10
CA ILE A 134 3.41 -21.13 -0.80
C ILE A 134 4.44 -21.14 0.32
N VAL A 135 5.34 -22.15 0.33
CA VAL A 135 6.43 -22.25 1.31
C VAL A 135 7.45 -21.11 1.14
N ASP A 136 7.70 -20.63 -0.08
CA ASP A 136 8.49 -19.43 -0.35
C ASP A 136 7.83 -18.19 0.28
N PHE A 137 6.59 -17.89 -0.11
CA PHE A 137 5.82 -16.73 0.33
C PHE A 137 5.65 -16.63 1.86
N VAL A 138 5.41 -17.77 2.51
CA VAL A 138 5.20 -17.88 3.97
C VAL A 138 6.52 -18.00 4.72
N GLY A 139 7.50 -18.72 4.18
CA GLY A 139 8.70 -19.17 4.88
C GLY A 139 9.90 -18.24 4.79
N ARG A 140 10.21 -17.63 3.63
CA ARG A 140 11.36 -16.69 3.52
C ARG A 140 11.29 -15.55 4.54
N PRO A 141 10.13 -14.91 4.80
CA PRO A 141 10.02 -13.84 5.81
C PRO A 141 10.38 -14.22 7.26
N LEU A 142 10.48 -15.52 7.58
CA LEU A 142 10.89 -16.01 8.90
C LEU A 142 12.40 -16.28 8.99
N LEU A 143 13.06 -16.45 7.85
CA LEU A 143 14.51 -16.63 7.73
C LEU A 143 15.20 -15.27 7.52
N GLU A 144 14.59 -14.40 6.73
CA GLU A 144 15.02 -13.03 6.43
C GLU A 144 14.58 -12.08 7.56
N LYS A 145 15.35 -12.06 8.65
CA LYS A 145 15.06 -11.25 9.86
C LYS A 145 15.56 -9.80 9.82
N GLU A 146 16.43 -9.47 8.87
CA GLU A 146 16.99 -8.13 8.65
C GLU A 146 17.65 -7.50 9.91
N GLU A 147 18.30 -8.30 10.76
CA GLU A 147 18.90 -7.84 12.03
C GLU A 147 19.99 -6.76 11.81
N ASP A 148 20.82 -6.90 10.77
CA ASP A 148 21.90 -5.96 10.39
C ASP A 148 21.44 -4.70 9.61
N LEU A 149 20.12 -4.50 9.41
CA LEU A 149 19.58 -3.42 8.57
C LEU A 149 20.03 -2.00 9.00
N VAL A 150 20.78 -1.33 8.13
CA VAL A 150 21.11 0.10 8.26
C VAL A 150 20.16 0.94 7.42
N PHE A 151 19.50 1.93 8.03
CA PHE A 151 18.71 2.94 7.32
C PHE A 151 18.80 4.34 7.95
N THR A 152 18.45 5.37 7.19
CA THR A 152 18.37 6.75 7.67
C THR A 152 17.29 7.48 6.87
N ARG A 153 16.45 8.26 7.54
CA ARG A 153 15.37 9.01 6.89
C ARG A 153 15.03 10.30 7.62
N VAL A 154 14.29 11.17 6.93
CA VAL A 154 13.62 12.32 7.54
C VAL A 154 12.35 11.83 8.25
N GLY A 155 12.17 12.27 9.49
CA GLY A 155 10.94 12.16 10.28
C GLY A 155 10.08 13.42 10.12
N ALA A 156 9.46 13.88 11.20
CA ALA A 156 8.70 15.12 11.25
C ALA A 156 9.55 16.34 10.87
N VAL A 157 8.93 17.25 10.11
CA VAL A 157 9.56 18.48 9.61
C VAL A 157 8.74 19.68 10.06
N TYR A 158 9.37 20.61 10.77
CA TYR A 158 8.76 21.80 11.32
C TYR A 158 9.17 23.01 10.47
N SER A 159 8.69 24.20 10.81
CA SER A 159 9.19 25.45 10.21
C SER A 159 10.54 25.90 10.78
N ASP A 160 10.97 25.33 11.90
CA ASP A 160 12.17 25.71 12.66
C ASP A 160 13.04 24.51 13.06
N ALA A 161 12.64 23.29 12.66
CA ALA A 161 13.31 22.06 13.04
C ALA A 161 13.05 20.90 12.06
N ALA A 162 13.83 19.83 12.15
CA ALA A 162 13.55 18.54 11.51
C ALA A 162 14.06 17.36 12.35
N LYS A 163 13.35 16.24 12.32
CA LYS A 163 13.81 14.97 12.91
C LYS A 163 14.54 14.12 11.86
N ILE A 164 15.70 13.58 12.23
CA ILE A 164 16.45 12.59 11.46
C ILE A 164 16.42 11.28 12.24
N VAL A 165 15.92 10.22 11.60
CA VAL A 165 15.88 8.85 12.15
C VAL A 165 17.07 8.08 11.59
N VAL A 166 17.79 7.37 12.45
CA VAL A 166 18.93 6.52 12.09
C VAL A 166 18.73 5.14 12.73
N ARG A 167 18.83 4.06 11.96
CA ARG A 167 19.11 2.72 12.49
C ARG A 167 20.52 2.31 12.06
N TYR A 168 21.38 2.02 13.01
CA TYR A 168 22.75 1.57 12.74
C TYR A 168 23.20 0.57 13.83
N PRO A 169 23.04 -0.74 13.60
CA PRO A 169 23.57 -1.76 14.50
C PRO A 169 25.09 -1.68 14.62
N SER A 170 25.61 -2.11 15.78
CA SER A 170 27.06 -2.35 15.99
C SER A 170 27.98 -1.13 15.81
N VAL A 171 27.49 0.10 16.05
CA VAL A 171 28.31 1.32 16.10
C VAL A 171 28.62 1.70 17.55
N ASP A 172 29.84 1.41 17.99
CA ASP A 172 30.26 1.61 19.38
C ASP A 172 30.18 3.08 19.83
N GLY A 173 29.29 3.34 20.80
CA GLY A 173 29.13 4.65 21.43
C GLY A 173 28.45 5.71 20.56
N GLY A 174 27.62 5.27 19.61
CA GLY A 174 26.59 6.11 18.98
C GLY A 174 27.02 6.88 17.72
N VAL A 175 26.02 7.44 17.04
CA VAL A 175 26.16 8.12 15.75
C VAL A 175 25.85 9.60 15.91
N ARG A 176 26.77 10.48 15.51
CA ARG A 176 26.50 11.93 15.44
C ARG A 176 25.83 12.28 14.11
N ILE A 177 24.77 13.08 14.16
CA ILE A 177 24.27 13.77 12.97
C ILE A 177 25.07 15.06 12.79
N VAL A 178 25.52 15.35 11.58
CA VAL A 178 25.96 16.70 11.19
C VAL A 178 25.08 17.23 10.05
N TRP A 179 24.96 18.54 9.94
CA TRP A 179 24.03 19.18 9.02
C TRP A 179 24.59 20.50 8.46
N LYS A 180 24.04 20.94 7.33
CA LYS A 180 24.36 22.24 6.72
C LYS A 180 23.17 22.77 5.93
N GLN A 181 23.08 24.08 5.80
CA GLN A 181 22.13 24.75 4.92
C GLN A 181 22.56 24.57 3.46
N THR A 182 21.61 24.37 2.55
CA THR A 182 21.84 24.44 1.10
C THR A 182 21.40 25.79 0.57
N GLN A 183 22.03 26.30 -0.50
CA GLN A 183 21.53 27.49 -1.19
C GLN A 183 20.11 27.22 -1.72
N ALA A 184 19.16 28.09 -1.38
CA ALA A 184 17.88 28.12 -2.05
C ALA A 184 18.07 28.54 -3.52
N PRO A 185 17.39 27.90 -4.50
CA PRO A 185 17.37 28.38 -5.87
C PRO A 185 16.96 29.85 -5.93
N GLY A 186 17.70 30.66 -6.70
CA GLY A 186 17.45 32.10 -6.82
C GLY A 186 17.92 32.97 -5.64
N SER A 187 18.63 32.42 -4.64
CA SER A 187 19.19 33.26 -3.57
C SER A 187 20.27 34.22 -4.10
N LEU A 188 20.05 35.53 -3.92
CA LEU A 188 21.04 36.58 -4.20
C LEU A 188 22.27 36.51 -3.27
N TRP A 189 22.20 35.71 -2.21
CA TRP A 189 23.27 35.53 -1.25
C TRP A 189 24.11 34.32 -1.68
N ASN A 190 25.38 34.58 -2.03
CA ASN A 190 26.37 33.51 -2.07
C ASN A 190 26.59 33.01 -0.64
N LEU A 191 25.84 31.96 -0.27
CA LEU A 191 26.14 31.18 0.92
C LEU A 191 27.56 30.65 0.75
N ASP A 192 28.45 30.95 1.70
CA ASP A 192 29.86 30.64 1.54
C ASP A 192 30.04 29.13 1.32
N LYS A 193 30.76 28.76 0.25
CA LYS A 193 31.03 27.35 -0.06
C LYS A 193 32.00 26.72 0.94
N SER A 194 32.65 27.54 1.78
CA SER A 194 33.42 27.14 2.96
C SER A 194 32.57 26.94 4.22
N ALA A 195 31.24 27.12 4.17
CA ALA A 195 30.35 26.86 5.30
C ALA A 195 30.37 25.36 5.68
N GLY A 196 31.19 25.05 6.69
CA GLY A 196 31.40 23.70 7.17
C GLY A 196 30.16 23.05 7.80
N TRP A 197 30.23 21.73 7.95
CA TRP A 197 29.19 20.97 8.62
C TRP A 197 29.03 21.41 10.09
N MET A 198 27.80 21.72 10.48
CA MET A 198 27.43 22.03 11.86
C MET A 198 27.11 20.74 12.62
N ASN A 199 27.49 20.69 13.90
CA ASN A 199 27.18 19.57 14.76
C ASN A 199 25.68 19.54 15.08
N GLY A 200 25.05 18.39 14.86
CA GLY A 200 23.75 18.03 15.42
C GLY A 200 23.90 17.11 16.65
N PRO A 201 22.80 16.48 17.10
CA PRO A 201 22.80 15.59 18.26
C PRO A 201 23.66 14.34 18.04
N LEU A 202 24.11 13.77 19.16
CA LEU A 202 24.67 12.42 19.22
C LEU A 202 23.54 11.45 19.57
N LEU A 203 23.41 10.36 18.81
CA LEU A 203 22.40 9.33 19.02
C LEU A 203 23.01 8.11 19.69
N GLU A 204 22.53 7.79 20.89
CA GLU A 204 22.87 6.54 21.57
C GLU A 204 21.99 5.41 21.01
N LEU A 205 22.54 4.66 20.06
CA LEU A 205 21.87 3.52 19.44
C LEU A 205 22.03 2.29 20.36
N THR A 206 20.92 1.66 20.73
CA THR A 206 20.88 0.60 21.76
C THR A 206 20.04 -0.60 21.33
N PRO A 207 20.39 -1.85 21.72
CA PRO A 207 19.57 -3.05 21.44
C PRO A 207 18.12 -2.90 21.93
N GLU A 208 17.93 -2.24 23.06
CA GLU A 208 16.63 -1.96 23.69
C GLU A 208 15.69 -1.22 22.73
N HIS A 209 16.23 -0.35 21.87
CA HIS A 209 15.50 0.41 20.85
C HIS A 209 15.74 -0.13 19.43
N ASP A 210 16.14 -1.40 19.28
CA ASP A 210 16.47 -2.04 18.00
C ASP A 210 17.49 -1.24 17.16
N TRP A 211 18.46 -0.64 17.84
CA TRP A 211 19.49 0.25 17.27
C TRP A 211 18.96 1.48 16.51
N VAL A 212 17.70 1.87 16.74
CA VAL A 212 17.09 3.09 16.19
C VAL A 212 17.29 4.25 17.17
N GLY A 213 17.64 5.42 16.63
CA GLY A 213 17.65 6.69 17.35
C GLY A 213 17.07 7.82 16.50
N VAL A 214 16.48 8.82 17.17
CA VAL A 214 15.87 9.98 16.51
C VAL A 214 16.49 11.27 17.02
N GLY A 215 17.20 11.98 16.15
CA GLY A 215 17.79 13.28 16.46
C GLY A 215 16.93 14.42 15.96
N LYS A 216 16.66 15.41 16.81
CA LYS A 216 16.06 16.68 16.37
C LYS A 216 17.17 17.68 16.03
N LEU A 217 17.02 18.32 14.87
CA LEU A 217 17.80 19.47 14.44
C LEU A 217 16.89 20.68 14.62
N ASP A 218 17.16 21.53 15.61
CA ASP A 218 16.36 22.71 15.96
C ASP A 218 17.06 24.02 15.55
N SER A 219 16.35 25.16 15.64
CA SER A 219 16.85 26.50 15.28
C SER A 219 17.20 26.66 13.79
N LEU A 220 16.45 25.97 12.93
CA LEU A 220 16.49 26.09 11.47
C LEU A 220 15.63 27.29 10.99
N TRP A 221 15.83 27.72 9.75
CA TRP A 221 15.02 28.75 9.09
C TRP A 221 13.87 28.11 8.31
N ALA A 222 12.68 28.72 8.32
CA ALA A 222 11.52 28.22 7.58
C ALA A 222 11.74 28.20 6.05
N SER A 223 10.97 27.34 5.36
CA SER A 223 11.01 27.15 3.90
C SER A 223 12.37 26.82 3.27
N THR A 224 13.40 26.55 4.09
CA THR A 224 14.82 26.49 3.71
C THR A 224 15.30 25.05 3.50
N GLY A 225 16.20 24.86 2.53
CA GLY A 225 16.81 23.57 2.23
C GLY A 225 18.02 23.27 3.11
N TYR A 226 18.16 21.99 3.48
CA TYR A 226 19.21 21.47 4.35
C TYR A 226 19.70 20.10 3.87
N GLN A 227 20.93 19.76 4.24
CA GLN A 227 21.52 18.43 4.11
C GLN A 227 22.00 17.94 5.46
N CYS A 228 21.85 16.64 5.73
CA CYS A 228 22.47 15.96 6.86
C CYS A 228 23.30 14.75 6.42
N ALA A 229 24.33 14.45 7.21
CA ALA A 229 25.25 13.34 7.01
C ALA A 229 25.63 12.73 8.36
N LEU A 230 26.19 11.51 8.32
CA LEU A 230 26.63 10.76 9.50
C LEU A 230 28.15 10.55 9.40
N PRO A 231 28.98 11.37 10.06
CA PRO A 231 30.41 11.11 10.20
C PRO A 231 30.68 9.85 11.01
N ASP A 232 31.83 9.21 10.73
CA ASP A 232 32.46 8.26 11.64
C ASP A 232 32.74 8.95 13.01
N ARG A 233 32.69 8.19 14.11
CA ARG A 233 32.92 8.71 15.47
C ARG A 233 34.34 9.25 15.67
N LEU A 234 35.31 8.75 14.91
CA LEU A 234 36.69 9.26 14.89
C LEU A 234 36.90 10.46 13.96
N ALA A 235 35.90 10.79 13.12
CA ALA A 235 35.95 11.94 12.25
C ALA A 235 35.51 13.22 12.98
N SER A 236 36.26 14.30 12.74
CA SER A 236 35.72 15.66 12.90
C SER A 236 34.55 15.88 11.92
N ALA A 237 33.83 17.01 12.03
CA ALA A 237 32.76 17.38 11.11
C ALA A 237 33.21 17.45 9.63
N ASN A 238 34.52 17.46 9.35
CA ASN A 238 35.14 17.43 8.03
C ASN A 238 35.87 16.09 7.70
N GLY A 239 35.68 15.02 8.47
CA GLY A 239 36.34 13.72 8.26
C GLY A 239 35.49 12.72 7.46
N THR A 240 35.85 11.43 7.56
CA THR A 240 35.17 10.32 6.86
C THR A 240 33.71 10.16 7.31
N LEU A 241 32.82 9.92 6.34
CA LEU A 241 31.43 9.54 6.58
C LEU A 241 31.30 8.04 6.81
N LEU A 242 30.26 7.62 7.51
CA LEU A 242 29.85 6.21 7.58
C LEU A 242 29.51 5.68 6.16
N PRO A 243 29.67 4.38 5.89
CA PRO A 243 29.38 3.78 4.58
C PRO A 243 27.96 4.01 4.06
N TYR A 244 27.02 4.31 4.96
CA TYR A 244 25.67 4.74 4.63
C TYR A 244 25.24 5.92 5.54
N PRO A 245 24.46 6.91 5.06
CA PRO A 245 24.01 7.08 3.68
C PRO A 245 25.14 7.53 2.76
N ALA A 246 25.27 6.86 1.61
CA ALA A 246 26.36 7.09 0.65
C ALA A 246 26.36 8.51 0.02
N THR A 247 25.26 9.23 0.15
CA THR A 247 25.12 10.66 -0.15
C THR A 247 24.32 11.34 0.97
N PRO A 248 24.62 12.59 1.34
CA PRO A 248 23.85 13.32 2.35
C PRO A 248 22.33 13.34 2.07
N ILE A 249 21.53 13.00 3.08
CA ILE A 249 20.08 13.09 2.99
C ILE A 249 19.70 14.57 2.97
N SER A 250 18.84 14.95 2.03
CA SER A 250 18.39 16.33 1.85
C SER A 250 16.95 16.49 2.35
N PHE A 251 16.63 17.62 2.96
CA PHE A 251 15.28 17.96 3.40
C PHE A 251 15.03 19.47 3.28
N ARG A 252 13.78 19.89 3.41
CA ARG A 252 13.36 21.29 3.42
C ARG A 252 12.42 21.52 4.59
N THR A 253 12.72 22.47 5.46
CA THR A 253 11.81 22.89 6.54
C THR A 253 10.51 23.44 5.97
N PHE A 254 9.39 23.25 6.65
CA PHE A 254 8.08 23.71 6.20
C PHE A 254 7.95 25.25 6.27
N PRO A 255 6.96 25.85 5.58
CA PRO A 255 6.63 27.26 5.74
C PRO A 255 6.08 27.56 7.14
N ASP A 256 6.37 28.75 7.65
CA ASP A 256 5.86 29.26 8.92
C ASP A 256 4.32 29.41 8.88
N SER A 257 3.61 28.78 9.82
CA SER A 257 2.14 28.79 9.84
C SER A 257 1.50 30.15 10.16
N ARG A 258 2.32 31.18 10.43
CA ARG A 258 1.86 32.57 10.60
C ARG A 258 1.81 33.35 9.27
N ILE A 259 2.33 32.78 8.18
CA ILE A 259 2.36 33.39 6.85
C ILE A 259 1.29 32.69 5.97
N PRO A 260 0.19 33.38 5.61
CA PRO A 260 -0.84 32.80 4.77
C PRO A 260 -0.40 32.74 3.29
N GLY A 261 -0.96 31.79 2.54
CA GLY A 261 -0.74 31.68 1.09
C GLY A 261 0.39 30.72 0.72
N THR A 262 0.25 29.46 1.10
CA THR A 262 1.12 28.35 0.69
C THR A 262 0.64 27.62 -0.58
N ARG A 263 1.56 26.98 -1.31
CA ARG A 263 1.26 25.96 -2.34
C ARG A 263 2.20 24.76 -2.16
N PHE A 264 1.67 23.56 -2.09
CA PHE A 264 2.45 22.32 -1.94
C PHE A 264 1.69 21.08 -2.40
N LYS A 265 2.39 19.94 -2.40
CA LYS A 265 1.81 18.62 -2.58
C LYS A 265 2.10 17.73 -1.37
N PHE A 266 1.16 16.86 -1.04
CA PHE A 266 1.42 15.70 -0.18
C PHE A 266 0.76 14.44 -0.77
N LEU A 267 1.19 13.27 -0.29
CA LEU A 267 0.66 11.96 -0.69
C LEU A 267 -0.09 11.29 0.48
N ALA A 268 -1.07 10.45 0.17
CA ALA A 268 -1.68 9.55 1.15
C ALA A 268 -1.92 8.14 0.58
N SER A 269 -1.69 7.11 1.41
CA SER A 269 -2.13 5.72 1.20
C SER A 269 -1.99 4.90 2.50
N SER A 270 -2.44 3.66 2.46
CA SER A 270 -2.47 2.67 3.56
C SER A 270 -1.99 1.29 3.05
N CYS A 271 -1.88 0.29 3.92
CA CYS A 271 -1.83 -1.14 3.55
C CYS A 271 -0.63 -1.60 2.67
N ILE A 272 0.36 -2.23 3.30
CA ILE A 272 1.58 -2.81 2.68
C ILE A 272 1.73 -4.30 3.03
N LEU A 273 1.67 -5.22 2.06
CA LEU A 273 2.13 -6.60 2.25
C LEU A 273 3.33 -6.92 1.34
N PRO A 274 4.54 -7.14 1.89
CA PRO A 274 5.74 -7.37 1.07
C PRO A 274 5.69 -8.66 0.25
N ASN A 275 6.10 -8.54 -1.01
CA ASN A 275 5.89 -9.48 -2.11
C ASN A 275 4.43 -9.93 -2.29
N PHE A 276 3.43 -9.05 -2.14
CA PHE A 276 2.06 -9.32 -2.58
C PHE A 276 1.60 -8.44 -3.78
N PRO A 277 0.86 -8.98 -4.77
CA PRO A 277 0.69 -10.41 -5.09
C PRO A 277 2.03 -11.12 -5.29
N TYR A 278 2.08 -12.39 -4.88
CA TYR A 278 3.30 -13.19 -4.86
C TYR A 278 3.92 -13.32 -6.24
N MET A 279 5.19 -12.93 -6.34
CA MET A 279 6.05 -13.17 -7.49
C MET A 279 7.22 -14.07 -7.08
N PRO A 280 7.38 -15.27 -7.69
CA PRO A 280 8.54 -16.12 -7.45
C PRO A 280 9.82 -15.45 -7.98
N PHE A 281 10.97 -15.83 -7.41
CA PHE A 281 12.29 -15.32 -7.79
C PHE A 281 12.46 -13.79 -7.65
N THR A 282 11.69 -13.16 -6.76
CA THR A 282 11.88 -11.76 -6.34
C THR A 282 12.08 -11.67 -4.82
N PRO A 283 12.72 -10.62 -4.28
CA PRO A 283 12.96 -10.48 -2.84
C PRO A 283 11.67 -10.55 -2.03
N SER A 284 11.69 -11.17 -0.83
CA SER A 284 10.48 -11.23 0.02
C SER A 284 10.04 -9.85 0.52
N THR A 285 10.96 -8.88 0.48
CA THR A 285 10.78 -7.46 0.83
C THR A 285 10.25 -6.59 -0.33
N ARG A 286 10.04 -7.15 -1.54
CA ARG A 286 9.59 -6.40 -2.74
C ARG A 286 8.30 -5.61 -2.49
N LEU A 287 8.27 -4.31 -2.81
CA LEU A 287 7.11 -3.43 -2.63
C LEU A 287 6.74 -2.69 -3.91
N LYS A 288 5.90 -3.35 -4.71
CA LYS A 288 5.55 -2.89 -6.06
C LYS A 288 4.78 -1.56 -6.08
N GLY A 289 4.07 -1.22 -5.00
CA GLY A 289 3.50 0.12 -4.79
C GLY A 289 4.57 1.22 -4.85
N PHE A 290 5.52 1.19 -3.90
CA PHE A 290 6.60 2.18 -3.84
C PHE A 290 7.51 2.16 -5.08
N GLN A 291 7.71 1.01 -5.73
CA GLN A 291 8.43 0.95 -7.01
C GLN A 291 7.75 1.77 -8.12
N LEU A 292 6.42 1.76 -8.16
CA LEU A 292 5.64 2.53 -9.13
C LEU A 292 5.55 4.01 -8.72
N LEU A 293 5.41 4.30 -7.43
CA LEU A 293 5.44 5.66 -6.89
C LEU A 293 6.80 6.35 -7.16
N HIS A 294 7.92 5.68 -6.85
CA HIS A 294 9.26 6.21 -7.11
C HIS A 294 9.46 6.56 -8.59
N ARG A 295 8.92 5.74 -9.50
CA ARG A 295 8.93 6.05 -10.93
C ARG A 295 8.11 7.31 -11.25
N GLN A 296 6.89 7.44 -10.72
CA GLN A 296 6.03 8.60 -10.96
C GLN A 296 6.62 9.92 -10.41
N LEU A 297 7.33 9.87 -9.27
CA LEU A 297 7.85 11.07 -8.61
C LEU A 297 9.26 11.47 -9.08
N PHE A 298 10.13 10.50 -9.36
CA PHE A 298 11.58 10.73 -9.48
C PHE A 298 12.19 10.24 -10.80
N SER A 299 11.43 9.55 -11.67
CA SER A 299 11.89 9.21 -13.03
C SER A 299 11.29 10.19 -14.04
N GLY A 300 12.13 10.91 -14.77
CA GLY A 300 11.69 11.77 -15.87
C GLY A 300 11.02 10.96 -17.00
N PRO A 301 10.30 11.62 -17.93
CA PRO A 301 9.41 10.97 -18.91
C PRO A 301 10.08 9.99 -19.90
N ASN A 302 11.42 9.89 -19.90
CA ASN A 302 12.20 9.04 -20.80
C ASN A 302 12.75 7.78 -20.10
N GLN A 303 11.87 6.97 -19.48
CA GLN A 303 12.11 5.53 -19.34
C GLN A 303 10.98 4.76 -20.03
N PRO A 304 11.29 3.79 -20.93
CA PRO A 304 10.26 2.98 -21.55
C PRO A 304 9.49 2.19 -20.49
N ALA A 305 8.17 2.17 -20.61
CA ALA A 305 7.35 1.29 -19.79
C ALA A 305 7.78 -0.17 -20.03
N LEU A 306 7.90 -0.96 -18.96
CA LEU A 306 8.19 -2.39 -19.02
C LEU A 306 7.03 -3.13 -19.69
N THR A 307 7.05 -3.18 -21.02
CA THR A 307 6.27 -4.13 -21.81
C THR A 307 6.74 -5.54 -21.45
N SER A 308 5.79 -6.40 -21.09
CA SER A 308 6.08 -7.76 -20.63
C SER A 308 6.35 -8.71 -21.81
N ASN A 309 7.39 -8.42 -22.59
CA ASN A 309 7.85 -9.30 -23.65
C ASN A 309 8.73 -10.41 -23.05
N VAL A 310 8.15 -11.60 -22.94
CA VAL A 310 8.91 -12.83 -22.69
C VAL A 310 9.69 -13.16 -23.96
N SER A 311 10.98 -12.82 -23.98
CA SER A 311 11.93 -13.30 -24.98
C SER A 311 12.76 -14.43 -24.38
N THR A 312 12.69 -15.60 -25.02
CA THR A 312 13.44 -16.80 -24.63
C THR A 312 14.94 -16.61 -24.79
N VAL A 313 15.71 -17.01 -23.78
CA VAL A 313 17.17 -17.15 -23.86
C VAL A 313 17.51 -18.58 -23.46
N ASP A 314 18.08 -19.35 -24.39
CA ASP A 314 18.54 -20.72 -24.13
C ASP A 314 19.87 -20.74 -23.34
N PRO A 315 20.14 -21.77 -22.54
CA PRO A 315 21.21 -21.76 -21.55
C PRO A 315 22.57 -22.22 -22.12
N ALA A 316 23.48 -21.29 -22.39
CA ALA A 316 24.89 -21.62 -22.66
C ALA A 316 25.89 -20.48 -22.36
N SER A 317 26.44 -20.43 -21.14
CA SER A 317 27.89 -20.29 -20.89
C SER A 317 28.22 -20.44 -19.40
N THR A 318 29.39 -21.01 -19.10
CA THR A 318 29.90 -21.24 -17.74
C THR A 318 30.46 -19.99 -17.07
N ALA A 319 30.20 -19.83 -15.77
CA ALA A 319 30.94 -18.91 -14.92
C ALA A 319 32.32 -19.45 -14.52
N PRO A 320 33.23 -18.58 -14.07
CA PRO A 320 34.18 -18.92 -13.02
C PRO A 320 33.95 -18.09 -11.74
N ALA A 321 34.32 -18.66 -10.59
CA ALA A 321 34.27 -18.04 -9.27
C ALA A 321 35.54 -17.19 -8.98
N PRO A 322 35.56 -16.32 -7.94
CA PRO A 322 36.63 -15.33 -7.77
C PRO A 322 37.91 -15.91 -7.14
N ALA A 323 39.03 -15.22 -7.38
CA ALA A 323 40.35 -15.57 -6.82
C ALA A 323 40.95 -14.44 -5.97
N SER A 324 41.64 -14.89 -4.91
CA SER A 324 42.44 -14.18 -3.90
C SER A 324 43.13 -12.86 -4.27
N VAL A 325 43.15 -11.96 -3.27
CA VAL A 325 44.04 -10.78 -3.16
C VAL A 325 45.51 -11.20 -2.99
N THR A 326 46.41 -10.52 -3.69
CA THR A 326 47.83 -10.28 -3.29
C THR A 326 48.26 -8.90 -3.81
N ASN A 327 49.25 -8.29 -3.14
CA ASN A 327 49.77 -6.95 -3.47
C ASN A 327 50.88 -7.01 -4.52
N ASP A 328 51.11 -5.91 -5.26
CA ASP A 328 52.36 -5.11 -5.15
C ASP A 328 52.44 -3.96 -6.21
N VAL A 329 53.17 -2.91 -5.86
CA VAL A 329 53.29 -1.57 -6.50
C VAL A 329 54.61 -0.92 -6.03
N PRO A 330 55.31 0.01 -6.74
CA PRO A 330 55.25 0.49 -8.13
C PRO A 330 56.60 0.38 -8.92
N THR A 331 56.64 0.81 -10.19
CA THR A 331 57.72 1.72 -10.70
C THR A 331 57.39 2.43 -12.03
N THR A 332 57.43 3.78 -12.00
CA THR A 332 57.90 4.76 -13.02
C THR A 332 57.33 4.86 -14.46
N ASP A 333 56.98 6.11 -14.81
CA ASP A 333 56.65 6.76 -16.11
C ASP A 333 57.87 6.86 -17.10
N PRO A 334 57.90 7.64 -18.25
CA PRO A 334 56.92 8.64 -18.77
C PRO A 334 56.74 8.88 -20.33
N VAL A 335 55.67 9.63 -20.67
CA VAL A 335 55.55 10.76 -21.67
C VAL A 335 55.32 10.56 -23.21
N SER A 336 54.44 11.45 -23.75
CA SER A 336 54.27 11.95 -25.17
C SER A 336 53.56 11.09 -26.24
N LEU A 337 53.15 11.63 -27.43
CA LEU A 337 52.21 12.73 -27.78
C LEU A 337 51.97 12.82 -29.33
N ALA A 338 50.73 13.09 -29.77
CA ALA A 338 50.30 13.78 -31.02
C ALA A 338 50.30 13.12 -32.45
N THR A 339 49.27 13.50 -33.24
CA THR A 339 49.14 13.58 -34.75
C THR A 339 49.23 12.31 -35.62
N VAL A 340 48.53 12.02 -36.75
CA VAL A 340 47.57 12.63 -37.74
C VAL A 340 48.12 12.50 -39.19
N ASP A 341 47.42 11.82 -40.13
CA ASP A 341 46.75 12.40 -41.35
C ASP A 341 46.09 11.31 -42.28
N LYS A 342 45.56 11.69 -43.48
CA LYS A 342 44.67 10.87 -44.39
C LYS A 342 45.26 10.41 -45.75
N SER A 343 44.52 9.58 -46.51
CA SER A 343 44.56 9.48 -48.00
C SER A 343 43.30 8.84 -48.65
N VAL A 344 42.93 9.28 -49.88
CA VAL A 344 41.69 9.06 -50.71
C VAL A 344 42.07 9.36 -52.21
N PRO A 345 41.48 8.85 -53.35
CA PRO A 345 40.10 8.42 -53.71
C PRO A 345 40.03 6.95 -54.30
N GLU A 346 39.30 6.47 -55.32
CA GLU A 346 38.43 6.91 -56.47
C GLU A 346 37.54 5.68 -56.96
N ALA A 347 36.69 5.55 -58.00
CA ALA A 347 36.26 6.31 -59.22
C ALA A 347 34.84 5.88 -59.75
N THR A 348 34.54 6.05 -61.06
CA THR A 348 33.22 5.89 -61.78
C THR A 348 33.35 5.09 -63.11
N PRO A 349 32.35 4.82 -64.03
CA PRO A 349 31.23 5.66 -64.54
C PRO A 349 29.84 4.98 -64.87
N THR A 350 28.96 5.71 -65.59
CA THR A 350 27.50 5.52 -65.91
C THR A 350 27.24 5.43 -67.45
N PRO A 351 26.00 5.53 -68.06
CA PRO A 351 24.57 5.60 -67.62
C PRO A 351 23.73 4.44 -68.26
N PRO A 352 22.51 4.49 -68.89
CA PRO A 352 21.34 5.43 -68.91
C PRO A 352 19.89 4.83 -68.94
N LEU A 353 18.88 5.72 -68.96
CA LEU A 353 17.58 5.72 -69.70
C LEU A 353 16.26 5.00 -69.22
N GLY A 354 15.29 5.84 -68.78
CA GLY A 354 13.81 5.70 -68.91
C GLY A 354 13.04 5.04 -67.74
N ASP A 355 11.81 5.46 -67.37
CA ASP A 355 11.04 6.72 -67.58
C ASP A 355 9.84 6.77 -66.59
N GLU A 356 9.27 7.97 -66.31
CA GLU A 356 8.05 8.26 -65.47
C GLU A 356 8.07 7.82 -63.97
N THR A 357 7.45 8.46 -62.96
CA THR A 357 6.61 9.69 -62.82
C THR A 357 6.71 10.31 -61.38
N ASP A 358 6.15 11.52 -61.20
CA ASP A 358 5.66 12.18 -59.95
C ASP A 358 6.61 12.71 -58.84
N GLU A 359 6.93 14.00 -58.98
CA GLU A 359 7.13 15.13 -58.04
C GLU A 359 7.90 15.06 -56.68
N ASP A 360 8.71 16.12 -56.51
CA ASP A 360 9.47 16.63 -55.36
C ASP A 360 8.56 17.10 -54.17
N VAL A 361 9.02 17.47 -52.95
CA VAL A 361 10.03 18.49 -52.61
C VAL A 361 10.82 18.20 -51.32
N ILE A 362 12.09 17.89 -51.51
CA ILE A 362 13.30 18.50 -50.90
C ILE A 362 13.15 19.23 -49.55
N ALA A 363 13.90 18.77 -48.55
CA ALA A 363 14.35 19.60 -47.43
C ALA A 363 15.81 20.06 -47.64
N PRO A 364 16.21 21.24 -47.13
CA PRO A 364 17.61 21.47 -46.80
C PRO A 364 17.88 22.08 -45.42
N LEU A 365 19.10 21.81 -44.95
CA LEU A 365 19.87 22.41 -43.85
C LEU A 365 19.45 23.84 -43.45
N SER A 366 19.43 24.18 -42.16
CA SER A 366 20.70 24.50 -41.46
C SER A 366 20.50 24.75 -39.96
N LYS A 367 21.62 24.76 -39.20
CA LYS A 367 21.65 25.05 -37.76
C LYS A 367 22.80 25.99 -37.41
N PRO A 368 22.53 27.21 -36.93
CA PRO A 368 23.43 27.95 -36.05
C PRO A 368 23.09 27.68 -34.58
N LEU A 369 24.10 27.80 -33.70
CA LEU A 369 23.83 28.07 -32.28
C LEU A 369 23.60 29.57 -32.11
N SER A 370 22.47 29.97 -31.55
CA SER A 370 22.29 31.27 -30.91
C SER A 370 22.15 31.06 -29.41
N LEU A 371 23.11 31.58 -28.64
CA LEU A 371 23.04 31.60 -27.18
C LEU A 371 22.29 32.87 -26.76
N SER A 372 21.01 32.73 -26.37
CA SER A 372 20.22 33.84 -25.83
C SER A 372 19.53 33.43 -24.55
N SER A 373 20.12 33.79 -23.42
CA SER A 373 19.46 33.78 -22.11
C SER A 373 18.36 34.84 -22.09
N SER A 374 17.10 34.42 -22.17
CA SER A 374 15.94 35.22 -21.78
C SER A 374 15.44 34.71 -20.42
N GLU A 375 15.63 35.51 -19.37
CA GLU A 375 15.22 35.16 -18.01
C GLU A 375 13.69 35.07 -17.91
N SER A 376 13.15 33.88 -17.61
CA SER A 376 11.72 33.67 -17.39
C SER A 376 11.34 34.09 -15.97
N SER A 377 11.04 35.37 -15.78
CA SER A 377 10.45 35.92 -14.55
C SER A 377 8.96 35.56 -14.45
N ASP A 378 8.67 34.31 -14.04
CA ASP A 378 7.30 33.78 -13.98
C ASP A 378 6.93 33.28 -12.56
N PRO A 379 5.87 33.80 -11.90
CA PRO A 379 5.43 33.37 -10.56
C PRO A 379 4.81 31.96 -10.48
N PHE A 380 4.86 31.16 -11.55
CA PHE A 380 4.10 29.90 -11.70
C PHE A 380 4.97 28.64 -11.88
N GLU A 381 5.96 28.40 -11.01
CA GLU A 381 6.39 27.02 -10.81
C GLU A 381 5.21 26.17 -10.30
N PRO A 382 4.92 25.00 -10.90
CA PRO A 382 4.05 24.00 -10.29
C PRO A 382 4.76 23.45 -9.04
N ALA A 383 3.99 23.09 -8.00
CA ALA A 383 4.52 22.20 -6.96
C ALA A 383 4.93 20.89 -7.64
N SER A 384 6.22 20.69 -7.89
CA SER A 384 6.71 19.68 -8.85
C SER A 384 6.79 18.28 -8.22
N GLN A 385 7.08 18.22 -6.92
CA GLN A 385 7.11 17.00 -6.12
C GLN A 385 6.32 17.18 -4.81
N PRO A 386 5.84 16.08 -4.18
CA PRO A 386 5.29 16.11 -2.83
C PRO A 386 6.34 16.43 -1.78
N GLU A 387 5.97 17.21 -0.76
CA GLU A 387 6.83 17.61 0.38
C GLU A 387 6.81 16.55 1.50
N PHE A 388 5.75 15.72 1.58
CA PHE A 388 5.65 14.58 2.51
C PHE A 388 4.60 13.53 2.06
N MET A 389 4.58 12.37 2.73
CA MET A 389 3.52 11.37 2.66
C MET A 389 2.90 11.12 4.03
N LEU A 390 1.57 11.01 4.06
CA LEU A 390 0.80 10.41 5.15
C LEU A 390 0.66 8.90 4.88
N PHE A 391 1.06 8.08 5.83
CA PHE A 391 0.79 6.64 5.80
C PHE A 391 -0.24 6.28 6.88
N LEU A 392 -1.38 5.75 6.43
CA LEU A 392 -2.62 5.67 7.21
C LEU A 392 -2.77 4.33 7.96
N GLY A 393 -1.65 3.71 8.32
CA GLY A 393 -1.58 2.39 8.96
C GLY A 393 -1.74 1.21 8.01
N ASP A 394 -1.82 0.01 8.60
CA ASP A 394 -1.55 -1.28 7.95
C ASP A 394 -0.14 -1.29 7.33
N PHE A 395 0.86 -0.93 8.12
CA PHE A 395 2.25 -0.93 7.68
C PHE A 395 2.83 -2.34 7.66
N ILE A 396 2.80 -3.07 8.79
CA ILE A 396 3.55 -4.35 8.92
C ILE A 396 2.80 -5.65 8.56
N TYR A 397 1.47 -5.70 8.73
CA TYR A 397 0.67 -6.93 8.82
C TYR A 397 1.27 -8.01 9.74
N SER A 398 0.99 -7.88 11.05
CA SER A 398 1.45 -8.76 12.12
C SER A 398 0.82 -10.16 12.13
N ASP A 399 -0.24 -10.39 11.34
CA ASP A 399 -1.07 -11.59 11.46
C ASP A 399 -1.56 -12.24 10.16
N ILE A 400 -1.27 -11.66 8.98
CA ILE A 400 -1.44 -12.30 7.67
C ILE A 400 -0.11 -12.31 6.88
N PRO A 401 0.22 -13.38 6.12
CA PRO A 401 -0.55 -14.62 5.93
C PRO A 401 -0.78 -15.48 7.18
N PHE A 402 -0.04 -15.23 8.26
CA PHE A 402 -0.12 -15.91 9.55
C PHE A 402 0.46 -15.00 10.65
N SER A 403 0.12 -15.26 11.91
CA SER A 403 0.75 -14.62 13.07
C SER A 403 1.78 -15.55 13.71
N VAL A 404 2.88 -14.97 14.16
CA VAL A 404 4.02 -15.63 14.82
C VAL A 404 3.93 -15.63 16.35
N GLY A 405 3.03 -14.83 16.92
CA GLY A 405 2.87 -14.66 18.36
C GLY A 405 3.02 -13.20 18.81
N ASP A 406 2.72 -12.98 20.09
CA ASP A 406 2.74 -11.66 20.73
C ASP A 406 4.08 -11.44 21.46
N TYR A 407 5.09 -11.01 20.69
CA TYR A 407 6.43 -10.72 21.20
C TYR A 407 7.00 -9.47 20.53
N LYS A 408 7.61 -8.56 21.29
CA LYS A 408 8.22 -7.31 20.77
C LYS A 408 9.09 -7.52 19.53
N GLU A 409 9.93 -8.55 19.55
CA GLU A 409 10.89 -8.80 18.48
C GLU A 409 10.24 -9.21 17.15
N GLU A 410 9.05 -9.83 17.19
CA GLU A 410 8.33 -10.16 15.97
C GLU A 410 7.73 -8.92 15.29
N TYR A 411 7.20 -7.98 16.07
CA TYR A 411 6.78 -6.66 15.56
C TYR A 411 7.97 -5.89 14.99
N ARG A 412 9.10 -5.83 15.71
CA ARG A 412 10.35 -5.18 15.25
C ARG A 412 10.88 -5.80 13.94
N ARG A 413 10.95 -7.14 13.86
CA ARG A 413 11.35 -7.88 12.64
C ARG A 413 10.51 -7.49 11.43
N LEU A 414 9.19 -7.33 11.58
CA LEU A 414 8.31 -6.94 10.48
C LEU A 414 8.53 -5.48 10.03
N TYR A 415 8.80 -4.55 10.95
CA TYR A 415 9.26 -3.21 10.56
C TYR A 415 10.58 -3.27 9.79
N ARG A 416 11.58 -4.02 10.26
CA ARG A 416 12.86 -4.19 9.55
C ARG A 416 12.67 -4.78 8.14
N ARG A 417 11.82 -5.81 7.98
CA ARG A 417 11.47 -6.40 6.67
C ARG A 417 10.97 -5.37 5.66
N ILE A 418 10.29 -4.31 6.10
CA ILE A 418 9.80 -3.24 5.22
C ILE A 418 10.87 -2.18 4.98
N TYR A 419 11.61 -1.76 6.01
CA TYR A 419 12.71 -0.80 5.85
C TYR A 419 13.89 -1.35 5.01
N ALA A 420 14.06 -2.68 4.96
CA ALA A 420 14.95 -3.40 4.06
C ALA A 420 14.46 -3.47 2.60
N SER A 421 13.24 -2.99 2.30
CA SER A 421 12.73 -2.95 0.93
C SER A 421 13.41 -1.87 0.11
N GLU A 422 14.23 -2.30 -0.85
CA GLU A 422 14.84 -1.44 -1.86
C GLU A 422 13.82 -0.66 -2.72
N ASP A 423 12.56 -1.09 -2.79
CA ASP A 423 11.50 -0.30 -3.45
C ASP A 423 11.02 0.86 -2.56
N PHE A 424 10.99 0.68 -1.24
CA PHE A 424 10.57 1.68 -0.25
C PHE A 424 11.69 2.67 0.11
N ARG A 425 12.93 2.19 0.23
CA ARG A 425 14.15 2.99 0.45
C ARG A 425 14.28 4.16 -0.52
N LYS A 426 14.03 3.87 -1.80
CA LYS A 426 14.05 4.85 -2.90
C LYS A 426 13.01 5.97 -2.74
N VAL A 427 12.04 5.83 -1.83
CA VAL A 427 11.07 6.85 -1.42
C VAL A 427 11.46 7.48 -0.08
N TYR A 428 11.68 6.72 1.01
CA TYR A 428 11.91 7.31 2.34
C TYR A 428 13.21 8.11 2.49
N GLU A 429 14.21 7.87 1.64
CA GLU A 429 15.44 8.68 1.58
C GLU A 429 15.23 10.08 0.97
N ARG A 430 14.06 10.34 0.36
CA ARG A 430 13.74 11.55 -0.41
C ARG A 430 12.47 12.25 0.05
N LEU A 431 11.55 11.53 0.67
CA LEU A 431 10.23 12.00 1.07
C LEU A 431 10.00 11.69 2.56
N PRO A 432 9.77 12.71 3.42
CA PRO A 432 9.31 12.51 4.79
C PRO A 432 8.01 11.71 4.82
N ILE A 433 7.92 10.73 5.73
CA ILE A 433 6.72 9.91 5.92
C ILE A 433 6.27 9.99 7.37
N PHE A 434 5.04 10.48 7.57
CA PHE A 434 4.36 10.56 8.85
C PHE A 434 3.33 9.41 8.91
N ASN A 435 3.32 8.66 10.01
CA ASN A 435 2.64 7.36 10.06
C ASN A 435 1.69 7.28 11.26
N ILE A 436 0.47 6.80 11.09
CA ILE A 436 -0.31 6.19 12.18
C ILE A 436 -0.27 4.66 12.02
N TYR A 437 -0.57 3.92 13.08
CA TYR A 437 -0.89 2.49 12.97
C TYR A 437 -2.35 2.27 12.58
N ASP A 438 -2.64 1.10 12.01
CA ASP A 438 -4.00 0.55 11.99
C ASP A 438 -4.07 -0.75 12.80
N ASP A 439 -5.08 -1.60 12.60
CA ASP A 439 -5.23 -2.83 13.37
C ASP A 439 -4.22 -3.89 13.00
N HIS A 440 -3.87 -4.12 11.72
CA HIS A 440 -2.89 -5.15 11.37
C HIS A 440 -1.44 -4.76 11.73
N ASP A 441 -1.20 -3.56 12.25
CA ASP A 441 0.04 -3.26 12.99
C ASP A 441 0.05 -3.87 14.42
N ILE A 442 -1.09 -4.40 14.89
CA ILE A 442 -1.33 -4.99 16.22
C ILE A 442 -1.88 -6.42 16.06
N VAL A 443 -3.14 -6.56 15.63
CA VAL A 443 -3.85 -7.75 15.13
C VAL A 443 -5.15 -7.32 14.42
N ASN A 444 -5.58 -8.03 13.37
CA ASN A 444 -6.84 -7.80 12.64
C ASN A 444 -8.05 -7.51 13.58
N ASN A 445 -8.77 -6.41 13.34
CA ASN A 445 -9.86 -5.82 14.12
C ASN A 445 -9.51 -5.53 15.61
N TYR A 446 -8.27 -5.15 15.93
CA TYR A 446 -7.87 -4.78 17.31
C TYR A 446 -8.74 -3.66 17.90
N ASN A 447 -9.24 -3.85 19.11
CA ASN A 447 -9.99 -2.86 19.88
C ASN A 447 -9.34 -2.73 21.26
N GLY A 448 -8.86 -1.53 21.61
CA GLY A 448 -8.04 -1.37 22.80
C GLY A 448 -8.78 -0.98 24.09
N TYR A 449 -9.98 -0.40 24.02
CA TYR A 449 -10.77 0.01 25.19
C TYR A 449 -9.99 0.91 26.18
N SER A 450 -8.98 1.65 25.71
CA SER A 450 -8.02 2.39 26.56
C SER A 450 -7.24 1.51 27.56
N ASN A 451 -7.14 0.20 27.34
CA ASN A 451 -6.65 -0.80 28.29
C ASN A 451 -5.34 -1.47 27.84
N ASP A 452 -4.23 -0.78 28.08
CA ASP A 452 -2.87 -1.29 27.81
C ASP A 452 -2.42 -2.45 28.73
N SER A 453 -3.28 -3.01 29.59
CA SER A 453 -2.90 -4.08 30.52
C SER A 453 -2.44 -5.36 29.78
N THR A 454 -2.95 -5.60 28.59
CA THR A 454 -2.52 -6.73 27.74
C THR A 454 -1.08 -6.57 27.26
N PRO A 455 -0.33 -7.66 27.03
CA PRO A 455 0.99 -7.58 26.39
C PRO A 455 0.88 -7.09 24.94
N LEU A 456 -0.14 -7.52 24.20
CA LEU A 456 -0.36 -7.28 22.77
C LEU A 456 -0.15 -5.82 22.33
N PHE A 457 -0.90 -4.89 22.91
CA PHE A 457 -0.77 -3.48 22.56
C PHE A 457 0.61 -2.92 22.96
N ARG A 458 1.12 -3.32 24.13
CA ARG A 458 2.44 -2.86 24.60
C ARG A 458 3.59 -3.38 23.75
N ASN A 459 3.46 -4.55 23.14
CA ASN A 459 4.47 -5.13 22.25
C ASN A 459 4.41 -4.54 20.83
N ALA A 460 3.21 -4.31 20.29
CA ALA A 460 3.02 -3.63 19.01
C ALA A 460 3.43 -2.15 19.09
N SER A 461 2.98 -1.44 20.14
CA SER A 461 3.24 -0.01 20.33
C SER A 461 4.70 0.29 20.68
N ASP A 462 5.43 -0.66 21.31
CA ASP A 462 6.90 -0.58 21.46
C ASP A 462 7.60 -0.46 20.09
N ALA A 463 7.30 -1.38 19.17
CA ALA A 463 7.90 -1.38 17.84
C ALA A 463 7.43 -0.16 17.01
N TYR A 464 6.15 0.18 17.04
CA TYR A 464 5.65 1.40 16.38
C TYR A 464 6.33 2.66 16.93
N SER A 465 6.49 2.78 18.26
CA SER A 465 7.13 3.94 18.89
C SER A 465 8.57 4.11 18.39
N ILE A 466 9.34 3.02 18.37
CA ILE A 466 10.74 2.98 17.90
C ILE A 466 10.86 3.42 16.43
N PHE A 467 10.09 2.82 15.51
CA PHE A 467 10.26 3.07 14.07
C PHE A 467 9.52 4.32 13.56
N HIS A 468 8.35 4.63 14.14
CA HIS A 468 7.40 5.65 13.65
C HIS A 468 7.03 6.71 14.71
N GLY A 469 6.61 6.32 15.91
CA GLY A 469 6.05 7.24 16.92
C GLY A 469 7.02 8.32 17.41
N GLN A 470 8.30 7.97 17.62
CA GLN A 470 9.37 8.92 17.94
C GLN A 470 9.75 9.81 16.73
N ALA A 471 9.64 9.27 15.52
CA ALA A 471 9.93 9.98 14.28
C ALA A 471 8.85 11.01 13.90
N ASN A 472 7.60 10.76 14.27
CA ASN A 472 6.46 11.68 14.10
C ASN A 472 6.59 12.96 14.94
N TYR A 473 5.66 13.90 14.74
CA TYR A 473 5.64 15.18 15.45
C TYR A 473 5.52 15.00 16.97
N ASP A 474 5.95 16.02 17.69
CA ASP A 474 5.93 16.03 19.15
C ASP A 474 4.53 16.37 19.66
N SER A 475 3.76 15.33 19.94
CA SER A 475 2.53 15.47 20.72
C SER A 475 2.90 15.92 22.13
N ASN A 476 2.59 17.19 22.43
CA ASN A 476 2.72 17.78 23.78
C ASN A 476 1.61 17.29 24.74
N LEU A 477 0.87 16.25 24.35
CA LEU A 477 -0.20 15.64 25.10
C LEU A 477 0.28 14.32 25.69
N LEU A 478 0.01 14.14 26.98
CA LEU A 478 0.04 12.82 27.58
C LEU A 478 -1.23 12.05 27.16
N ASP A 479 -1.16 10.72 27.19
CA ASP A 479 -2.28 9.81 26.98
C ASP A 479 -3.00 9.45 28.30
N VAL A 480 -3.83 8.39 28.28
CA VAL A 480 -4.56 7.89 29.46
C VAL A 480 -3.66 7.31 30.56
N ASN A 481 -2.42 6.92 30.22
CA ASN A 481 -1.43 6.30 31.10
C ASN A 481 -0.25 7.23 31.44
N GLY A 482 -0.37 8.52 31.10
CA GLY A 482 0.67 9.53 31.37
C GLY A 482 1.89 9.46 30.45
N GLN A 483 1.83 8.70 29.35
CA GLN A 483 2.90 8.59 28.35
C GLN A 483 2.62 9.52 27.16
N ARG A 484 3.61 9.76 26.29
CA ARG A 484 3.46 10.62 25.10
C ARG A 484 2.42 10.01 24.13
N ALA A 485 1.38 10.77 23.80
CA ALA A 485 0.34 10.30 22.90
C ALA A 485 0.85 10.01 21.47
N ASN A 486 0.30 8.95 20.85
CA ASN A 486 0.60 8.57 19.45
C ASN A 486 -0.13 9.45 18.42
N TYR A 487 -1.21 10.14 18.82
CA TYR A 487 -1.93 11.12 18.01
C TYR A 487 -1.31 12.51 18.13
N PHE A 488 -1.28 13.29 17.03
CA PHE A 488 -0.56 14.58 16.95
C PHE A 488 -1.20 15.58 15.96
N GLU A 489 -0.99 16.89 16.21
CA GLU A 489 -1.24 17.96 15.23
C GLU A 489 0.07 18.40 14.55
N PHE A 490 0.00 18.87 13.30
CA PHE A 490 1.05 19.66 12.66
C PHE A 490 0.49 20.64 11.63
N GLN A 491 1.33 21.53 11.09
CA GLN A 491 0.95 22.49 10.06
C GLN A 491 2.02 22.57 8.96
N TYR A 492 1.59 22.87 7.72
CA TYR A 492 2.45 23.26 6.60
C TYR A 492 1.95 24.63 6.10
N GLY A 493 2.64 25.72 6.45
CA GLY A 493 2.07 27.07 6.27
C GLY A 493 0.69 27.18 6.93
N ASP A 494 -0.25 27.84 6.27
CA ASP A 494 -1.64 28.02 6.72
C ASP A 494 -2.55 26.79 6.50
N VAL A 495 -1.99 25.57 6.58
CA VAL A 495 -2.76 24.31 6.44
C VAL A 495 -2.45 23.40 7.61
N ALA A 496 -3.49 23.00 8.34
CA ALA A 496 -3.38 22.18 9.55
C ALA A 496 -3.73 20.71 9.29
N PHE A 497 -3.08 19.81 10.02
CA PHE A 497 -3.23 18.36 9.94
C PHE A 497 -3.42 17.78 11.35
N PHE A 498 -4.43 16.94 11.53
CA PHE A 498 -4.72 16.24 12.78
C PHE A 498 -4.66 14.73 12.55
N VAL A 499 -3.64 14.07 13.09
CA VAL A 499 -3.46 12.62 12.99
C VAL A 499 -4.06 11.96 14.22
N LEU A 500 -5.14 11.21 14.00
CA LEU A 500 -5.92 10.55 15.04
C LEU A 500 -5.32 9.18 15.42
N ASP A 501 -5.89 8.54 16.45
CA ASP A 501 -5.58 7.16 16.85
C ASP A 501 -6.94 6.49 17.03
N THR A 502 -7.25 5.62 16.07
CA THR A 502 -8.58 5.03 15.89
C THR A 502 -8.56 3.53 16.21
N ARG A 503 -7.60 3.05 17.02
CA ARG A 503 -7.51 1.63 17.46
C ARG A 503 -7.24 1.44 18.96
N ARG A 504 -6.50 2.34 19.63
CA ARG A 504 -6.17 2.18 21.07
C ARG A 504 -7.34 2.47 22.01
N TYR A 505 -8.06 3.56 21.77
CA TYR A 505 -9.12 4.02 22.67
C TYR A 505 -10.48 3.39 22.36
N ARG A 506 -10.68 2.92 21.12
CA ARG A 506 -11.97 2.46 20.62
C ARG A 506 -12.59 1.29 21.38
N SER A 507 -13.92 1.26 21.40
CA SER A 507 -14.76 0.21 21.97
C SER A 507 -15.89 -0.17 21.02
N ILE A 508 -16.35 -1.43 21.07
CA ILE A 508 -17.42 -1.95 20.20
C ILE A 508 -18.77 -2.02 20.91
N VAL A 509 -19.84 -2.03 20.12
CA VAL A 509 -21.22 -2.33 20.53
C VAL A 509 -21.28 -3.69 21.26
N GLY A 510 -21.83 -3.71 22.48
CA GLY A 510 -22.35 -4.94 23.10
C GLY A 510 -21.40 -5.76 23.99
N ILE A 511 -20.22 -5.24 24.38
CA ILE A 511 -19.40 -5.87 25.44
C ILE A 511 -19.80 -5.41 26.86
N ALA A 512 -20.30 -4.19 27.00
CA ALA A 512 -20.88 -3.67 28.23
C ALA A 512 -22.19 -2.93 27.88
N GLU A 513 -23.29 -3.29 28.54
CA GLU A 513 -24.64 -2.77 28.23
C GLU A 513 -24.82 -1.29 28.64
N ASP A 514 -23.91 -0.76 29.47
CA ASP A 514 -23.94 0.60 30.02
C ASP A 514 -23.00 1.60 29.33
N GLN A 515 -22.20 1.17 28.34
CA GLN A 515 -21.23 2.03 27.66
C GLN A 515 -21.60 2.34 26.20
N VAL A 516 -21.64 3.63 25.86
CA VAL A 516 -21.77 4.09 24.47
C VAL A 516 -20.44 3.83 23.73
N PRO A 517 -20.45 3.13 22.58
CA PRO A 517 -19.24 2.88 21.80
C PRO A 517 -18.56 4.17 21.32
N THR A 518 -17.24 4.17 21.39
CA THR A 518 -16.38 5.31 21.04
C THR A 518 -15.24 4.87 20.13
N MET A 519 -14.73 5.77 19.29
CA MET A 519 -13.59 5.58 18.41
C MET A 519 -12.32 6.23 18.98
N LEU A 520 -12.40 7.47 19.47
CA LEU A 520 -11.24 8.21 20.01
C LEU A 520 -11.15 8.17 21.54
N GLY A 521 -12.26 7.91 22.23
CA GLY A 521 -12.38 8.12 23.67
C GLY A 521 -12.47 9.59 24.05
N GLU A 522 -13.10 9.87 25.20
CA GLU A 522 -13.37 11.22 25.72
C GLU A 522 -12.16 12.15 25.63
N LYS A 523 -10.99 11.66 26.05
CA LYS A 523 -9.77 12.45 26.12
C LYS A 523 -9.25 12.88 24.74
N GLN A 524 -9.10 11.97 23.78
CA GLN A 524 -8.59 12.35 22.46
C GLN A 524 -9.61 13.19 21.69
N PHE A 525 -10.91 12.90 21.83
CA PHE A 525 -11.94 13.74 21.22
C PHE A 525 -11.91 15.17 21.79
N ALA A 526 -11.79 15.33 23.12
CA ALA A 526 -11.60 16.63 23.76
C ALA A 526 -10.28 17.32 23.36
N ASP A 527 -9.21 16.56 23.11
CA ASP A 527 -7.93 17.09 22.62
C ASP A 527 -8.04 17.60 21.17
N PHE A 528 -8.70 16.82 20.29
CA PHE A 528 -9.02 17.22 18.91
C PHE A 528 -9.90 18.47 18.85
N HIS A 529 -10.94 18.57 19.69
CA HIS A 529 -11.78 19.77 19.82
C HIS A 529 -10.94 21.04 20.07
N ARG A 530 -9.93 20.97 20.95
CA ARG A 530 -9.06 22.12 21.26
C ARG A 530 -8.11 22.46 20.09
N TRP A 531 -7.58 21.45 19.40
CA TRP A 531 -6.75 21.64 18.21
C TRP A 531 -7.51 22.31 17.05
N ILE A 532 -8.69 21.79 16.68
CA ILE A 532 -9.44 22.32 15.53
C ILE A 532 -10.02 23.71 15.82
N ALA A 533 -10.42 24.00 17.07
CA ALA A 533 -10.86 25.32 17.50
C ALA A 533 -9.71 26.35 17.43
N LYS A 534 -8.51 26.00 17.91
CA LYS A 534 -7.30 26.84 17.92
C LYS A 534 -6.94 27.36 16.52
N VAL A 535 -7.06 26.52 15.48
CA VAL A 535 -6.70 26.91 14.10
C VAL A 535 -7.89 27.30 13.22
N ASN A 536 -9.11 27.35 13.77
CA ASN A 536 -10.33 27.57 12.98
C ASN A 536 -10.25 28.84 12.11
N SER A 537 -9.73 29.93 12.68
CA SER A 537 -9.52 31.22 12.01
C SER A 537 -8.06 31.53 11.63
N THR A 538 -7.16 30.52 11.60
CA THR A 538 -5.74 30.71 11.24
C THR A 538 -5.20 29.69 10.23
N ALA A 539 -5.93 28.62 9.92
CA ALA A 539 -5.62 27.70 8.84
C ALA A 539 -6.70 27.75 7.75
N THR A 540 -6.29 27.92 6.50
CA THR A 540 -7.16 27.94 5.32
C THR A 540 -7.81 26.57 5.08
N PHE A 541 -7.04 25.47 5.18
CA PHE A 541 -7.55 24.09 5.11
C PHE A 541 -7.20 23.31 6.38
N LYS A 542 -8.08 22.37 6.76
CA LYS A 542 -7.88 21.44 7.89
C LYS A 542 -8.00 20.01 7.38
N PHE A 543 -6.94 19.23 7.50
CA PHE A 543 -6.92 17.81 7.16
C PHE A 543 -7.05 16.95 8.41
N ILE A 544 -8.00 16.03 8.40
CA ILE A 544 -8.22 15.04 9.45
C ILE A 544 -7.73 13.70 8.90
N VAL A 545 -6.82 13.05 9.63
CA VAL A 545 -6.12 11.85 9.19
C VAL A 545 -6.51 10.72 10.13
N SER A 546 -7.30 9.78 9.62
CA SER A 546 -7.86 8.63 10.33
C SER A 546 -7.30 7.35 9.71
N SER A 547 -7.14 6.27 10.47
CA SER A 547 -6.72 5.00 9.88
C SER A 547 -7.92 4.31 9.21
N VAL A 548 -9.03 4.17 9.94
CA VAL A 548 -10.34 3.70 9.41
C VAL A 548 -11.20 4.83 8.81
N PRO A 549 -12.10 4.56 7.85
CA PRO A 549 -13.01 5.57 7.30
C PRO A 549 -14.06 6.12 8.27
N LEU A 550 -14.42 7.39 8.07
CA LEU A 550 -15.51 8.08 8.79
C LEU A 550 -16.90 7.68 8.25
N SER A 551 -16.97 7.27 6.98
CA SER A 551 -18.22 7.01 6.27
C SER A 551 -18.92 5.73 6.70
N ALA A 552 -20.24 5.82 6.89
CA ALA A 552 -21.11 4.70 7.17
C ALA A 552 -21.67 4.00 5.91
N MET A 553 -21.18 4.33 4.71
CA MET A 553 -21.47 3.57 3.47
C MET A 553 -20.61 2.31 3.31
N TRP A 554 -19.60 2.10 4.16
CA TRP A 554 -18.82 0.86 4.19
C TRP A 554 -19.58 -0.28 4.87
N ALA A 555 -19.80 -1.35 4.11
CA ALA A 555 -20.44 -2.58 4.54
C ALA A 555 -19.50 -3.78 4.31
N GLY A 556 -20.07 -4.99 4.30
CA GLY A 556 -19.33 -6.24 4.45
C GLY A 556 -19.54 -6.82 5.85
N PRO A 557 -18.76 -7.83 6.26
CA PRO A 557 -18.88 -8.47 7.57
C PRO A 557 -18.53 -7.55 8.75
N ASP A 558 -17.71 -6.53 8.50
CA ASP A 558 -17.00 -5.70 9.47
C ASP A 558 -17.28 -4.19 9.33
N GLY A 559 -17.63 -3.71 8.12
CA GLY A 559 -17.66 -2.27 7.80
C GLY A 559 -18.58 -1.41 8.66
N GLN A 560 -19.62 -1.99 9.29
CA GLN A 560 -20.52 -1.28 10.21
C GLN A 560 -20.12 -1.40 11.70
N VAL A 561 -19.03 -2.10 12.01
CA VAL A 561 -18.51 -2.33 13.38
C VAL A 561 -17.11 -1.75 13.55
N ASP A 562 -16.27 -1.89 12.52
CA ASP A 562 -14.85 -1.57 12.60
C ASP A 562 -14.51 -0.14 12.16
N THR A 563 -15.28 0.41 11.22
CA THR A 563 -15.19 1.83 10.85
C THR A 563 -15.87 2.72 11.90
N TRP A 564 -15.83 4.04 11.72
CA TRP A 564 -16.58 4.98 12.57
C TRP A 564 -18.10 4.72 12.61
N ALA A 565 -18.65 3.92 11.69
CA ALA A 565 -20.03 3.43 11.77
C ALA A 565 -20.32 2.60 13.03
N GLY A 566 -19.31 1.95 13.64
CA GLY A 566 -19.45 1.22 14.91
C GLY A 566 -19.55 2.14 16.14
N ALA A 567 -19.02 3.37 16.05
CA ALA A 567 -19.03 4.40 17.09
C ALA A 567 -20.00 5.55 16.73
N ASP A 568 -21.18 5.20 16.21
CA ASP A 568 -22.05 6.12 15.48
C ASP A 568 -22.60 7.33 16.27
N ALA A 569 -22.58 7.27 17.60
CA ALA A 569 -22.91 8.42 18.45
C ALA A 569 -21.80 9.48 18.40
N GLU A 570 -20.53 9.06 18.56
CA GLU A 570 -19.36 9.94 18.44
C GLU A 570 -19.18 10.39 16.98
N ARG A 571 -19.38 9.51 15.99
CA ARG A 571 -19.36 9.87 14.56
C ARG A 571 -20.29 11.05 14.25
N ARG A 572 -21.51 11.07 14.80
CA ARG A 572 -22.42 12.21 14.64
C ARG A 572 -21.90 13.46 15.33
N ALA A 573 -21.52 13.38 16.60
CA ALA A 573 -20.97 14.53 17.33
C ALA A 573 -19.71 15.12 16.65
N PHE A 574 -18.89 14.27 16.05
CA PHE A 574 -17.74 14.65 15.24
C PHE A 574 -18.17 15.39 13.97
N LEU A 575 -19.13 14.86 13.21
CA LEU A 575 -19.66 15.52 12.00
C LEU A 575 -20.38 16.85 12.32
N ASP A 576 -21.21 16.89 13.35
CA ASP A 576 -21.93 18.10 13.80
C ASP A 576 -20.94 19.21 14.23
N LEU A 577 -19.77 18.86 14.80
CA LEU A 577 -18.69 19.83 15.04
C LEU A 577 -18.14 20.40 13.73
N LEU A 578 -17.90 19.56 12.71
CA LEU A 578 -17.30 19.97 11.44
C LEU A 578 -18.20 20.90 10.61
N GLU A 579 -19.52 20.87 10.82
CA GLU A 579 -20.47 21.79 10.18
C GLU A 579 -20.13 23.28 10.42
N TYR A 580 -19.48 23.59 11.55
CA TYR A 580 -19.05 24.94 11.93
C TYR A 580 -17.60 25.27 11.58
N ILE A 581 -16.85 24.35 10.96
CA ILE A 581 -15.44 24.54 10.58
C ILE A 581 -15.33 24.62 9.05
N PRO A 582 -14.84 25.74 8.47
CA PRO A 582 -14.64 25.82 7.03
C PRO A 582 -13.45 24.96 6.60
N ASN A 583 -13.60 24.34 5.43
CA ASN A 583 -12.53 23.73 4.64
C ASN A 583 -11.89 22.50 5.29
N VAL A 584 -12.72 21.57 5.76
CA VAL A 584 -12.28 20.30 6.36
C VAL A 584 -12.27 19.18 5.31
N ILE A 585 -11.19 18.41 5.29
CA ILE A 585 -11.02 17.22 4.45
C ILE A 585 -10.54 16.06 5.32
N VAL A 586 -11.22 14.92 5.26
CA VAL A 586 -10.85 13.66 5.93
C VAL A 586 -10.08 12.77 4.95
N VAL A 587 -9.06 12.07 5.44
CA VAL A 587 -8.23 11.14 4.67
C VAL A 587 -8.12 9.83 5.46
N SER A 588 -8.47 8.70 4.85
CA SER A 588 -8.64 7.40 5.53
C SER A 588 -8.10 6.20 4.74
N GLY A 589 -7.87 5.07 5.43
CA GLY A 589 -7.27 3.83 4.94
C GLY A 589 -8.22 2.61 5.01
N ASP A 590 -7.76 1.53 5.66
CA ASP A 590 -8.43 0.23 5.91
C ASP A 590 -8.91 -0.55 4.65
N ARG A 591 -9.87 -0.02 3.88
CA ARG A 591 -10.81 -0.83 3.05
C ARG A 591 -10.27 -1.45 1.76
N HIS A 592 -9.00 -1.26 1.43
CA HIS A 592 -8.35 -1.71 0.18
C HIS A 592 -9.04 -1.26 -1.14
N GLU A 593 -9.99 -0.35 -1.05
CA GLU A 593 -10.82 0.19 -2.14
C GLU A 593 -10.75 1.73 -2.06
N PHE A 594 -10.92 2.44 -3.18
CA PHE A 594 -10.95 3.91 -3.14
C PHE A 594 -12.39 4.44 -3.10
N ALA A 595 -12.68 5.37 -2.19
CA ALA A 595 -13.91 6.15 -2.18
C ALA A 595 -13.64 7.65 -1.94
N ALA A 596 -14.38 8.51 -2.63
CA ALA A 596 -14.45 9.94 -2.41
C ALA A 596 -15.91 10.33 -2.10
N ILE A 597 -16.11 11.07 -1.02
CA ILE A 597 -17.40 11.25 -0.35
C ILE A 597 -17.56 12.70 0.06
N GLU A 598 -18.77 13.24 -0.06
CA GLU A 598 -19.16 14.54 0.51
C GLU A 598 -20.24 14.32 1.58
N TYR A 599 -20.02 14.85 2.78
CA TYR A 599 -20.99 14.86 3.86
C TYR A 599 -21.95 16.05 3.70
N ILE A 600 -23.15 15.95 4.28
CA ILE A 600 -24.12 17.06 4.31
C ILE A 600 -23.57 18.37 4.94
N THR A 601 -22.49 18.28 5.71
CA THR A 601 -21.75 19.42 6.29
C THR A 601 -20.81 20.14 5.31
N GLY A 602 -20.65 19.62 4.09
CA GLY A 602 -19.65 20.06 3.11
C GLY A 602 -18.23 19.53 3.39
N THR A 603 -18.05 18.76 4.47
CA THR A 603 -16.79 18.00 4.70
C THR A 603 -16.63 16.96 3.59
N HIS A 604 -15.40 16.79 3.09
CA HIS A 604 -15.07 15.76 2.11
C HIS A 604 -14.25 14.64 2.76
N GLU A 605 -14.43 13.39 2.36
CA GLU A 605 -13.57 12.26 2.74
C GLU A 605 -12.97 11.57 1.51
N PHE A 606 -11.69 11.18 1.62
CA PHE A 606 -10.98 10.35 0.65
C PHE A 606 -10.40 9.11 1.34
N SER A 607 -11.09 7.98 1.20
CA SER A 607 -10.57 6.66 1.60
C SER A 607 -9.68 6.11 0.50
N ILE A 608 -8.42 5.82 0.83
CA ILE A 608 -7.34 5.54 -0.11
C ILE A 608 -6.52 4.32 0.34
N GLY A 609 -6.62 3.24 -0.43
CA GLY A 609 -5.72 2.10 -0.32
C GLY A 609 -5.94 1.04 -1.39
N PRO A 610 -5.05 0.04 -1.47
CA PRO A 610 -3.81 -0.06 -0.72
C PRO A 610 -2.60 0.46 -1.51
N MET A 611 -1.49 0.75 -0.85
CA MET A 611 -0.20 1.00 -1.48
C MET A 611 0.35 -0.28 -2.14
N SER A 612 0.31 -1.41 -1.44
CA SER A 612 0.83 -2.70 -1.98
C SER A 612 0.18 -3.92 -1.32
N GLN A 613 -1.13 -4.13 -1.52
CA GLN A 613 -1.91 -5.23 -0.95
C GLN A 613 -2.98 -5.70 -1.97
N PHE A 614 -3.89 -6.62 -1.62
CA PHE A 614 -5.05 -6.96 -2.45
C PHE A 614 -6.08 -5.82 -2.56
N TYR A 615 -7.01 -5.94 -3.50
CA TYR A 615 -8.32 -5.28 -3.43
C TYR A 615 -9.39 -6.38 -3.46
N ILE A 616 -10.61 -6.08 -3.04
CA ILE A 616 -11.69 -7.08 -2.95
C ILE A 616 -12.37 -7.21 -4.34
N PRO A 617 -12.27 -8.36 -5.05
CA PRO A 617 -12.67 -8.42 -6.46
C PRO A 617 -14.08 -8.96 -6.71
N PHE A 618 -14.65 -9.70 -5.76
CA PHE A 618 -15.89 -10.47 -5.95
C PHE A 618 -17.10 -9.94 -5.17
N VAL A 619 -16.85 -9.14 -4.13
CA VAL A 619 -17.87 -8.54 -3.25
C VAL A 619 -17.59 -7.05 -3.22
N ARG A 620 -18.62 -6.20 -3.24
CA ARG A 620 -18.46 -4.77 -2.98
C ARG A 620 -18.57 -4.52 -1.48
N THR A 621 -17.68 -3.68 -0.95
CA THR A 621 -17.74 -3.28 0.46
C THR A 621 -18.32 -1.88 0.65
N PHE A 622 -18.82 -1.24 -0.40
CA PHE A 622 -19.28 0.15 -0.36
C PHE A 622 -20.64 0.31 -1.05
N TYR A 623 -21.61 0.92 -0.36
CA TYR A 623 -22.99 1.03 -0.82
C TYR A 623 -23.62 2.38 -0.47
N GLN A 624 -24.15 3.09 -1.48
CA GLN A 624 -24.82 4.38 -1.32
C GLN A 624 -26.10 4.35 -0.47
N LYS A 625 -26.66 3.17 -0.20
CA LYS A 625 -27.92 2.97 0.53
C LYS A 625 -27.67 2.47 1.94
N ASN A 626 -26.97 3.27 2.74
CA ASN A 626 -26.81 3.05 4.18
C ASN A 626 -28.07 3.42 5.00
N GLY A 627 -29.09 4.03 4.37
CA GLY A 627 -30.37 4.38 4.99
C GLY A 627 -30.34 5.64 5.87
N ARG A 628 -29.24 6.40 5.87
CA ARG A 628 -29.00 7.54 6.76
C ARG A 628 -29.38 8.86 6.10
N TYR A 629 -30.31 9.58 6.70
CA TYR A 629 -30.86 10.85 6.20
C TYR A 629 -31.01 11.86 7.34
N ARG A 630 -30.65 13.12 7.10
CA ARG A 630 -30.98 14.26 7.97
C ARG A 630 -32.28 14.90 7.45
N GLU A 631 -33.17 15.29 8.34
CA GLU A 631 -34.33 16.11 7.97
C GLU A 631 -33.89 17.58 7.91
N VAL A 632 -33.88 18.13 6.70
CA VAL A 632 -33.54 19.54 6.44
C VAL A 632 -34.84 20.33 6.36
N LYS A 633 -34.96 21.35 7.20
CA LYS A 633 -36.12 22.22 7.25
C LYS A 633 -35.84 23.53 6.51
N THR A 634 -36.61 23.82 5.47
CA THR A 634 -36.49 25.03 4.65
C THR A 634 -37.77 25.84 4.73
N THR A 635 -37.71 27.04 5.29
CA THR A 635 -38.83 27.99 5.27
C THR A 635 -38.88 28.69 3.91
N VAL A 636 -39.94 28.44 3.14
CA VAL A 636 -40.19 29.10 1.86
C VAL A 636 -41.29 30.15 2.04
N ASN A 637 -40.94 31.41 1.77
CA ASN A 637 -41.89 32.52 1.75
C ASN A 637 -42.66 32.49 0.42
N ILE A 638 -43.92 32.07 0.46
CA ILE A 638 -44.82 32.05 -0.69
C ILE A 638 -45.66 33.33 -0.67
N THR A 639 -45.43 34.22 -1.64
CA THR A 639 -46.28 35.39 -1.85
C THR A 639 -47.54 34.97 -2.60
N ALA A 640 -48.72 35.22 -2.05
CA ALA A 640 -50.01 34.99 -2.71
C ALA A 640 -50.37 36.16 -3.66
N GLU A 641 -51.39 35.96 -4.50
CA GLU A 641 -51.83 36.95 -5.50
C GLU A 641 -52.37 38.27 -4.89
N ASP A 642 -52.72 38.27 -3.59
CA ASP A 642 -53.12 39.46 -2.82
C ASP A 642 -51.92 40.23 -2.22
N GLY A 643 -50.70 39.73 -2.40
CA GLY A 643 -49.47 40.30 -1.83
C GLY A 643 -49.16 39.86 -0.39
N SER A 644 -49.97 38.99 0.22
CA SER A 644 -49.65 38.39 1.51
C SER A 644 -48.49 37.38 1.39
N VAL A 645 -47.61 37.32 2.38
CA VAL A 645 -46.45 36.41 2.40
C VAL A 645 -46.68 35.32 3.45
N ASN A 646 -46.98 34.10 2.99
CA ASN A 646 -47.14 32.94 3.85
C ASN A 646 -45.84 32.13 3.89
N ALA A 647 -45.24 32.03 5.08
CA ALA A 647 -44.06 31.20 5.31
C ALA A 647 -44.48 29.73 5.47
N THR A 648 -44.10 28.88 4.51
CA THR A 648 -44.34 27.44 4.53
C THR A 648 -43.06 26.71 4.94
N GLU A 649 -43.13 25.87 5.99
CA GLU A 649 -42.01 24.99 6.37
C GLU A 649 -42.03 23.72 5.51
N ILE A 650 -41.01 23.54 4.67
CA ILE A 650 -40.80 22.32 3.88
C ILE A 650 -39.76 21.46 4.58
N VAL A 651 -40.07 20.19 4.84
CA VAL A 651 -39.14 19.22 5.42
C VAL A 651 -38.69 18.24 4.33
N GLU A 652 -37.40 18.25 3.99
CA GLU A 652 -36.79 17.36 3.01
C GLU A 652 -35.87 16.34 3.70
N ARG A 653 -35.86 15.09 3.21
CA ARG A 653 -34.99 14.02 3.73
C ARG A 653 -33.74 13.88 2.86
N VAL A 654 -32.68 14.59 3.24
CA VAL A 654 -31.40 14.64 2.51
C VAL A 654 -30.45 13.54 3.06
N PRO A 655 -29.70 12.80 2.23
CA PRO A 655 -28.71 11.83 2.71
C PRO A 655 -27.65 12.47 3.63
N GLU A 656 -27.18 11.74 4.65
CA GLU A 656 -26.02 12.17 5.47
C GLU A 656 -24.72 12.26 4.64
N GLU A 657 -24.59 11.38 3.63
CA GLU A 657 -23.37 11.17 2.85
C GLU A 657 -23.69 10.98 1.35
N ASN A 658 -22.90 11.57 0.47
CA ASN A 658 -23.01 11.48 -0.99
C ASN A 658 -21.72 10.92 -1.60
N ILE A 659 -21.83 9.98 -2.55
CA ILE A 659 -20.67 9.43 -3.25
C ILE A 659 -20.26 10.36 -4.40
N ILE A 660 -19.07 10.96 -4.30
CA ILE A 660 -18.41 11.66 -5.40
C ILE A 660 -17.81 10.63 -6.37
N LYS A 661 -17.10 9.62 -5.84
CA LYS A 661 -16.46 8.57 -6.64
C LYS A 661 -16.23 7.29 -5.83
N TYR A 662 -16.26 6.14 -6.51
CA TYR A 662 -15.82 4.85 -5.97
C TYR A 662 -15.03 4.10 -7.05
N LEU A 663 -13.82 3.64 -6.71
CA LEU A 663 -12.87 2.95 -7.60
C LEU A 663 -12.18 1.79 -6.85
N PRO A 664 -12.88 0.66 -6.66
CA PRO A 664 -12.37 -0.44 -5.85
C PRO A 664 -11.13 -1.14 -6.43
N HIS A 665 -11.06 -1.26 -7.75
CA HIS A 665 -10.09 -2.15 -8.40
C HIS A 665 -8.64 -1.63 -8.37
N GLY A 666 -7.73 -2.43 -7.82
CA GLY A 666 -6.28 -2.25 -7.98
C GLY A 666 -5.47 -2.42 -6.69
N ASN A 667 -4.39 -3.20 -6.78
CA ASN A 667 -3.47 -3.56 -5.70
C ASN A 667 -2.46 -2.47 -5.30
N TYR A 668 -2.40 -1.38 -6.08
CA TYR A 668 -1.48 -0.27 -5.87
C TYR A 668 -2.24 1.03 -6.17
N LYS A 669 -2.57 1.80 -5.14
CA LYS A 669 -3.30 3.06 -5.16
C LYS A 669 -2.65 4.08 -4.20
N TRP A 670 -2.65 5.34 -4.58
CA TRP A 670 -2.31 6.48 -3.72
C TRP A 670 -2.98 7.73 -4.29
N ALA A 671 -3.26 8.72 -3.43
CA ALA A 671 -3.72 10.02 -3.87
C ALA A 671 -2.66 11.10 -3.60
N THR A 672 -2.47 11.99 -4.57
CA THR A 672 -1.71 13.23 -4.43
C THR A 672 -2.70 14.36 -4.15
N PHE A 673 -2.45 15.15 -3.12
CA PHE A 673 -3.21 16.36 -2.78
C PHE A 673 -2.33 17.57 -3.08
N GLU A 674 -2.67 18.34 -4.12
CA GLU A 674 -2.08 19.66 -4.38
C GLU A 674 -2.95 20.72 -3.69
N VAL A 675 -2.39 21.39 -2.69
CA VAL A 675 -3.07 22.45 -1.94
C VAL A 675 -2.52 23.80 -2.39
N ASP A 676 -3.39 24.75 -2.70
CA ASP A 676 -3.02 26.12 -3.08
C ASP A 676 -3.95 27.12 -2.38
N THR A 677 -3.38 27.89 -1.44
CA THR A 677 -4.09 28.87 -0.60
C THR A 677 -3.71 30.31 -0.96
N ARG A 678 -2.91 30.50 -2.02
CA ARG A 678 -2.41 31.83 -2.44
C ARG A 678 -3.53 32.78 -2.88
N ASP A 679 -4.63 32.24 -3.41
CA ASP A 679 -5.91 32.97 -3.50
C ASP A 679 -6.69 32.78 -2.19
N ALA A 680 -6.64 33.76 -1.30
CA ALA A 680 -7.37 33.75 -0.03
C ALA A 680 -8.90 33.89 -0.17
N GLN A 681 -9.43 34.17 -1.37
CA GLN A 681 -10.86 34.20 -1.67
C GLN A 681 -11.36 32.90 -2.29
N LYS A 682 -10.50 32.19 -3.03
CA LYS A 682 -10.80 30.89 -3.65
C LYS A 682 -9.64 29.90 -3.46
N PRO A 683 -9.30 29.53 -2.21
CA PRO A 683 -8.27 28.55 -1.95
C PRO A 683 -8.72 27.18 -2.47
N THR A 684 -7.81 26.34 -2.96
CA THR A 684 -8.16 25.05 -3.60
C THR A 684 -7.36 23.88 -3.08
N VAL A 685 -7.98 22.69 -3.16
CA VAL A 685 -7.27 21.40 -3.08
C VAL A 685 -7.63 20.59 -4.31
N LYS A 686 -6.63 20.26 -5.13
CA LYS A 686 -6.76 19.29 -6.22
C LYS A 686 -6.29 17.93 -5.73
N ILE A 687 -7.15 16.92 -5.84
CA ILE A 687 -6.87 15.53 -5.53
C ILE A 687 -6.65 14.78 -6.85
N GLU A 688 -5.56 14.02 -6.95
CA GLU A 688 -5.28 13.11 -8.06
C GLU A 688 -5.09 11.68 -7.53
N LEU A 689 -5.99 10.77 -7.89
CA LEU A 689 -5.86 9.35 -7.59
C LEU A 689 -5.02 8.68 -8.69
N SER A 690 -3.91 8.06 -8.28
CA SER A 690 -3.11 7.17 -9.12
C SER A 690 -3.42 5.71 -8.79
N ILE A 691 -3.60 4.88 -9.82
CA ILE A 691 -3.76 3.42 -9.71
C ILE A 691 -2.72 2.76 -10.61
N LYS A 692 -1.96 1.79 -10.08
CA LYS A 692 -0.87 1.08 -10.78
C LYS A 692 0.22 2.00 -11.39
N GLY A 693 0.38 3.23 -10.89
CA GLY A 693 1.34 4.21 -11.42
C GLY A 693 0.83 5.10 -12.55
N SER A 694 -0.49 5.15 -12.78
CA SER A 694 -1.12 6.05 -13.75
C SER A 694 -2.29 6.81 -13.11
N LYS A 695 -2.51 8.07 -13.51
CA LYS A 695 -3.69 8.85 -13.11
C LYS A 695 -4.97 8.13 -13.51
N ALA A 696 -5.83 7.85 -12.53
CA ALA A 696 -7.10 7.15 -12.70
C ALA A 696 -8.32 8.05 -12.48
N TRP A 697 -8.19 9.10 -11.67
CA TRP A 697 -9.23 10.09 -11.40
C TRP A 697 -8.63 11.39 -10.84
N GLU A 698 -9.31 12.52 -11.04
CA GLU A 698 -8.96 13.79 -10.41
C GLU A 698 -10.22 14.56 -10.00
N TYR A 699 -10.09 15.42 -8.99
CA TYR A 699 -11.17 16.25 -8.43
C TYR A 699 -10.58 17.51 -7.80
N THR A 700 -11.35 18.59 -7.71
CA THR A 700 -10.90 19.86 -7.13
C THR A 700 -11.95 20.43 -6.20
N ILE A 701 -11.58 20.60 -4.93
CA ILE A 701 -12.37 21.31 -3.92
C ILE A 701 -12.00 22.80 -4.00
N THR A 702 -13.01 23.67 -4.05
CA THR A 702 -12.84 25.12 -3.82
C THR A 702 -13.29 25.43 -2.41
N GLY A 703 -12.37 25.91 -1.57
CA GLY A 703 -12.63 26.29 -0.20
C GLY A 703 -13.31 27.65 -0.06
N LYS A 704 -13.90 27.89 1.10
CA LYS A 704 -14.47 29.17 1.54
C LYS A 704 -13.33 30.10 2.02
N PRO A 705 -13.43 31.43 1.89
CA PRO A 705 -12.47 32.35 2.49
C PRO A 705 -12.38 32.17 4.02
N VAL A 706 -11.17 32.24 4.58
CA VAL A 706 -10.96 32.24 6.03
C VAL A 706 -10.51 33.64 6.47
N HIS A 707 -11.32 34.31 7.28
CA HIS A 707 -11.00 35.63 7.81
C HIS A 707 -10.02 35.53 8.99
N TYR A 708 -8.73 35.66 8.68
CA TYR A 708 -7.65 35.74 9.64
C TYR A 708 -7.90 36.82 10.71
N ARG A 709 -8.25 36.38 11.93
CA ARG A 709 -8.29 37.24 13.11
C ARG A 709 -6.99 37.06 13.88
N GLY A 710 -6.22 38.14 14.02
CA GLY A 710 -5.10 38.18 14.95
C GLY A 710 -5.57 37.78 16.35
N GLY A 711 -4.87 36.83 16.97
CA GLY A 711 -5.37 36.11 18.14
C GLY A 711 -5.70 37.03 19.32
N THR A 712 -6.98 37.08 19.70
CA THR A 712 -7.44 37.69 20.94
C THR A 712 -7.86 36.60 21.93
N ALA A 713 -7.59 36.81 23.22
CA ALA A 713 -7.77 35.79 24.27
C ALA A 713 -9.20 35.23 24.38
N LEU A 714 -10.20 35.96 23.87
CA LEU A 714 -11.60 35.55 23.82
C LEU A 714 -11.83 34.19 23.12
N GLY A 715 -10.98 33.82 22.15
CA GLY A 715 -11.07 32.54 21.46
C GLY A 715 -10.86 31.33 22.36
N SER A 716 -9.96 31.43 23.35
CA SER A 716 -9.74 30.36 24.34
C SER A 716 -10.93 30.19 25.28
N GLN A 717 -11.51 31.31 25.75
CA GLN A 717 -12.67 31.29 26.65
C GLN A 717 -13.91 30.66 26.01
N ILE A 718 -14.08 30.78 24.69
CA ILE A 718 -15.16 30.08 23.96
C ILE A 718 -14.91 28.57 23.93
N ALA A 719 -13.66 28.11 23.76
CA ALA A 719 -13.32 26.69 23.84
C ALA A 719 -13.54 26.12 25.26
N ASP A 720 -13.17 26.86 26.30
CA ASP A 720 -13.43 26.50 27.70
C ASP A 720 -14.94 26.42 27.98
N THR A 721 -15.73 27.38 27.49
CA THR A 721 -17.20 27.40 27.64
C THR A 721 -17.85 26.22 26.91
N LEU A 722 -17.37 25.88 25.71
CA LEU A 722 -17.80 24.68 24.98
C LEU A 722 -17.44 23.38 25.73
N SER A 723 -16.29 23.32 26.43
CA SER A 723 -15.95 22.18 27.28
C SER A 723 -16.90 22.00 28.47
N GLY A 724 -17.39 23.11 29.04
CA GLY A 724 -18.44 23.10 30.07
C GLY A 724 -19.78 22.59 29.52
N SER A 725 -20.15 22.99 28.30
CA SER A 725 -21.34 22.49 27.60
C SER A 725 -21.23 20.98 27.26
N LEU A 726 -20.04 20.53 26.82
CA LEU A 726 -19.73 19.12 26.58
C LEU A 726 -20.01 18.24 27.80
N LYS A 727 -19.67 18.69 29.01
CA LYS A 727 -20.02 17.93 30.23
C LYS A 727 -21.53 17.79 30.41
N GLY A 728 -22.32 18.82 30.10
CA GLY A 728 -23.78 18.75 30.12
C GLY A 728 -24.36 17.80 29.07
N VAL A 729 -23.74 17.72 27.89
CA VAL A 729 -24.11 16.80 26.79
C VAL A 729 -23.73 15.35 27.13
N LEU A 730 -22.54 15.10 27.67
CA LEU A 730 -22.11 13.77 28.13
C LEU A 730 -22.98 13.28 29.29
N GLU A 731 -23.31 14.16 30.24
CA GLU A 731 -24.30 13.87 31.28
C GLU A 731 -25.72 13.60 30.72
N SER A 732 -26.13 14.24 29.62
CA SER A 732 -27.45 13.98 29.01
C SER A 732 -27.49 12.62 28.32
N PHE A 733 -26.42 12.22 27.61
CA PHE A 733 -26.28 10.85 27.08
C PHE A 733 -26.36 9.79 28.18
N SER A 734 -25.70 10.02 29.33
CA SER A 734 -25.80 9.10 30.50
C SER A 734 -27.20 8.99 31.10
N LYS A 735 -28.06 10.00 30.89
CA LYS A 735 -29.43 10.07 31.42
C LYS A 735 -30.47 9.53 30.42
N LEU A 736 -30.25 9.72 29.11
CA LEU A 736 -31.10 9.18 28.04
C LEU A 736 -31.12 7.65 28.02
N GLY A 737 -30.00 6.98 28.35
CA GLY A 737 -29.93 5.53 28.50
C GLY A 737 -30.84 4.93 29.59
N ARG A 738 -31.46 5.74 30.46
CA ARG A 738 -32.43 5.31 31.48
C ARG A 738 -33.90 5.48 31.09
N TRP A 739 -34.21 5.94 29.87
CA TRP A 739 -35.58 6.23 29.43
C TRP A 739 -36.09 5.37 28.24
N PHE A 740 -35.27 4.43 27.76
CA PHE A 740 -35.64 3.46 26.71
C PHE A 740 -35.19 2.02 27.06
N GLY A 741 -35.44 1.62 28.31
CA GLY A 741 -35.37 0.23 28.79
C GLY A 741 -36.76 -0.30 29.12
#